data_AF-A0A9P6HEZ1-F1
#
_entry.id   AF-A0A9P6HEZ1-F1
#
_cell.length_a   1.000
_cell.length_b   1.000
_cell.length_c   1.000
_cell.angle_alpha   90.00
_cell.angle_beta   90.00
_cell.angle_gamma   90.00
#
_symmetry.space_group_name_H-M   'P 1'
#
loop_
_entity.id
_entity.type
_entity.pdbx_description
1 polymer ?
#
loop_
_entity_poly.entity_id
_entity_poly.type
_entity_poly.pdbx_seq_one_letter_code
_entity_poly.pdbx_strand_id
1 'polypeptide(L)'
;MRRVYLDKSSRWLNRMLRRKRGQRRRGPRRVAGPDRPDRNNEIDHFELYTDPPHLPPVLFDLGTDRYSHVLDAKCIVWTFETFTDSDIIPCITKFIPEIIWHNGIQTTPLERLYDTVVECFDHSSGKPVVASKLRDKAYSSAKALPHIAVQRKCMADESDAGVFAYISYRHAENIGSTYFKGDPDLDSTLGMIDRVFLDRIEFEAMDWQQLSLTDSHRTWMSRVLLSLAWDAIGKGQPLPTDVQAFVRHSLGLVPPPPAQTVRDCLYVVELILKTSLEDDKPHAIDIGPQIVRIYQNLLGTFQKNNPTPTEIDRALEAMSLISPLSNQEVAAKSFELFYVIMRAPVPSAYSGNAWEVKKWEASRLALHGAYKWDGALPEVEDPQAILNFLCHHFELALVKNGKPQDEPIQDALHALAYASTSKAIETIEEFDPTRPSFVHGICFAFQDKRSSKLHRAALFFLRLIAKNWFSAPGAIMTPEITKSLCVDWASAVDEFHSDSHVQNVALEVLLDMMNSSHWCPHIVPKKWRLLERFIPAVPSGVEPLERCLGNVGLIGEISKMKNTEAMTLWSTILWLKYAELEREVQEKLESVTKVVDKYLPTVESAYEEAKRRNGTCPNDTTFEKTMENLEAARKRLNCLKGGH
;
A
#
# COMPACT_ATOMS: atom_id res chain seq x y z
N MET A 1 -37.91 -43.00 -14.18
CA MET A 1 -36.63 -42.43 -13.74
C MET A 1 -35.91 -41.69 -14.87
N ARG A 2 -35.41 -42.36 -15.93
CA ARG A 2 -34.78 -41.78 -17.14
C ARG A 2 -35.51 -40.56 -17.75
N ARG A 3 -36.86 -40.59 -17.80
CA ARG A 3 -37.71 -39.46 -18.25
C ARG A 3 -37.61 -38.22 -17.38
N VAL A 4 -37.57 -38.38 -16.04
CA VAL A 4 -37.48 -37.25 -15.10
C VAL A 4 -36.10 -36.59 -15.19
N TYR A 5 -35.06 -37.36 -15.52
CA TYR A 5 -33.70 -36.87 -15.69
C TYR A 5 -33.48 -36.18 -17.02
N LEU A 6 -33.89 -36.79 -18.14
CA LEU A 6 -33.91 -36.11 -19.45
C LEU A 6 -34.71 -34.81 -19.38
N ASP A 7 -35.82 -34.81 -18.65
CA ASP A 7 -36.63 -33.62 -18.43
C ASP A 7 -35.95 -32.59 -17.51
N LYS A 8 -35.15 -33.01 -16.51
CA LYS A 8 -34.36 -32.09 -15.66
C LYS A 8 -33.13 -31.52 -16.38
N SER A 9 -32.38 -32.33 -17.12
CA SER A 9 -31.23 -31.91 -17.94
C SER A 9 -31.70 -31.06 -19.12
N SER A 10 -32.82 -31.42 -19.75
CA SER A 10 -33.51 -30.57 -20.74
C SER A 10 -34.00 -29.27 -20.10
N ARG A 11 -34.58 -29.29 -18.88
CA ARG A 11 -34.96 -28.06 -18.17
C ARG A 11 -33.76 -27.22 -17.74
N TRP A 12 -32.62 -27.83 -17.41
CA TRP A 12 -31.37 -27.13 -17.12
C TRP A 12 -30.84 -26.49 -18.41
N LEU A 13 -30.64 -27.26 -19.48
CA LEU A 13 -30.22 -26.79 -20.79
C LEU A 13 -31.16 -25.70 -21.33
N ASN A 14 -32.47 -25.88 -21.21
CA ASN A 14 -33.47 -24.87 -21.59
C ASN A 14 -33.41 -23.63 -20.68
N ARG A 15 -33.16 -23.75 -19.38
CA ARG A 15 -32.92 -22.58 -18.50
C ARG A 15 -31.67 -21.82 -18.93
N MET A 16 -30.62 -22.54 -19.31
CA MET A 16 -29.34 -21.99 -19.77
C MET A 16 -29.48 -21.26 -21.11
N LEU A 17 -30.12 -21.91 -22.09
CA LEU A 17 -30.41 -21.32 -23.40
C LEU A 17 -31.41 -20.14 -23.31
N ARG A 18 -32.36 -20.18 -22.36
CA ARG A 18 -33.29 -19.06 -22.11
C ARG A 18 -32.62 -17.83 -21.51
N ARG A 19 -31.64 -17.98 -20.61
CA ARG A 19 -30.86 -16.83 -20.06
C ARG A 19 -30.16 -16.05 -21.18
N LYS A 20 -29.60 -16.75 -22.18
CA LYS A 20 -28.98 -16.16 -23.38
C LYS A 20 -29.98 -15.40 -24.26
N ARG A 21 -31.19 -15.95 -24.46
CA ARG A 21 -32.28 -15.28 -25.22
C ARG A 21 -32.84 -14.05 -24.49
N GLY A 22 -32.85 -14.05 -23.16
CA GLY A 22 -33.28 -12.92 -22.34
C GLY A 22 -32.33 -11.71 -22.40
N GLN A 23 -31.01 -11.94 -22.43
CA GLN A 23 -30.01 -10.87 -22.57
C GLN A 23 -30.03 -10.19 -23.95
N ARG A 24 -30.29 -10.94 -25.04
CA ARG A 24 -30.42 -10.35 -26.39
C ARG A 24 -31.66 -9.46 -26.57
N ARG A 25 -32.69 -9.59 -25.71
CA ARG A 25 -33.92 -8.78 -25.78
C ARG A 25 -33.85 -7.46 -24.99
N ARG A 26 -32.76 -7.19 -24.28
CA ARG A 26 -32.51 -5.90 -23.60
C ARG A 26 -31.40 -5.12 -24.32
N GLY A 27 -31.63 -4.80 -25.58
CA GLY A 27 -30.87 -3.74 -26.26
C GLY A 27 -31.27 -2.35 -25.73
N PRO A 28 -30.44 -1.31 -25.97
CA PRO A 28 -30.72 0.04 -25.49
C PRO A 28 -32.02 0.56 -26.09
N ARG A 29 -32.90 1.14 -25.25
CA ARG A 29 -34.12 1.86 -25.69
C ARG A 29 -33.71 2.91 -26.73
N ARG A 30 -34.03 2.69 -28.01
CA ARG A 30 -33.99 3.73 -29.05
C ARG A 30 -35.39 4.29 -29.27
N VAL A 31 -35.41 5.61 -29.39
CA VAL A 31 -36.55 6.51 -29.61
C VAL A 31 -37.14 6.29 -31.01
N ALA A 32 -38.45 6.55 -31.11
CA ALA A 32 -39.33 6.27 -32.25
C ALA A 32 -39.01 7.05 -33.55
N GLY A 33 -39.30 6.40 -34.69
CA GLY A 33 -39.45 6.98 -36.02
C GLY A 33 -40.06 5.94 -36.98
N PRO A 34 -41.00 6.31 -37.89
CA PRO A 34 -41.83 5.34 -38.61
C PRO A 34 -41.37 5.03 -40.03
N ASP A 35 -41.99 3.96 -40.55
CA ASP A 35 -42.19 3.56 -41.95
C ASP A 35 -41.32 2.48 -42.61
N ARG A 36 -42.02 1.33 -42.73
CA ARG A 36 -42.17 0.38 -43.83
C ARG A 36 -41.33 -0.90 -43.89
N PRO A 37 -41.97 -1.98 -44.39
CA PRO A 37 -41.59 -3.35 -44.09
C PRO A 37 -40.76 -3.96 -45.22
N ASP A 38 -39.84 -4.86 -44.88
CA ASP A 38 -39.60 -5.96 -45.80
C ASP A 38 -39.31 -7.28 -45.10
N ARG A 39 -39.91 -8.30 -45.68
CA ARG A 39 -39.91 -9.69 -45.25
C ARG A 39 -38.58 -10.32 -45.62
N ASN A 40 -37.95 -10.98 -44.66
CA ASN A 40 -37.23 -12.26 -44.76
C ASN A 40 -36.20 -12.32 -43.63
N ASN A 41 -36.68 -12.60 -42.42
CA ASN A 41 -35.85 -13.26 -41.43
C ASN A 41 -36.28 -14.72 -41.43
N GLU A 42 -35.51 -15.54 -42.16
CA GLU A 42 -35.39 -16.95 -41.83
C GLU A 42 -35.01 -17.03 -40.35
N ILE A 43 -35.98 -17.48 -39.56
CA ILE A 43 -35.74 -17.88 -38.19
C ILE A 43 -34.95 -19.18 -38.30
N ASP A 44 -33.65 -19.13 -38.02
CA ASP A 44 -32.85 -20.32 -37.75
C ASP A 44 -33.43 -21.02 -36.51
N HIS A 45 -34.37 -21.91 -36.78
CA HIS A 45 -34.84 -22.92 -35.85
C HIS A 45 -33.70 -23.93 -35.67
N PHE A 46 -32.92 -23.77 -34.60
CA PHE A 46 -32.18 -24.90 -34.03
C PHE A 46 -33.20 -25.92 -33.49
N GLU A 47 -33.79 -26.73 -34.37
CA GLU A 47 -34.33 -28.02 -34.00
C GLU A 47 -33.15 -28.99 -33.88
N LEU A 48 -32.70 -29.22 -32.65
CA LEU A 48 -31.80 -30.33 -32.33
C LEU A 48 -32.57 -31.64 -32.56
N TYR A 49 -32.57 -32.14 -33.80
CA TYR A 49 -32.82 -33.54 -34.07
C TYR A 49 -31.67 -34.33 -33.45
N THR A 50 -31.97 -34.99 -32.33
CA THR A 50 -31.09 -35.99 -31.72
C THR A 50 -31.74 -37.34 -31.97
N ASP A 51 -31.19 -38.11 -32.90
CA ASP A 51 -31.36 -39.55 -32.86
C ASP A 51 -30.75 -40.04 -31.54
N PRO A 52 -31.43 -40.90 -30.75
CA PRO A 52 -30.92 -41.31 -29.46
C PRO A 52 -29.65 -42.14 -29.68
N PRO A 53 -28.47 -41.71 -29.20
CA PRO A 53 -27.30 -42.56 -29.26
C PRO A 53 -27.55 -43.80 -28.39
N HIS A 54 -26.96 -44.91 -28.81
CA HIS A 54 -26.90 -46.14 -28.04
C HIS A 54 -26.46 -45.86 -26.59
N LEU A 55 -27.09 -46.59 -25.67
CA LEU A 55 -27.01 -46.49 -24.19
C LEU A 55 -25.78 -45.74 -23.64
N PRO A 56 -25.95 -44.62 -22.90
CA PRO A 56 -24.85 -43.99 -22.17
C PRO A 56 -24.46 -44.83 -20.94
N PRO A 57 -23.19 -44.75 -20.49
CA PRO A 57 -22.72 -45.45 -19.30
C PRO A 57 -23.47 -45.03 -18.04
N VAL A 58 -23.49 -45.93 -17.03
CA VAL A 58 -24.19 -45.75 -15.75
C VAL A 58 -23.43 -44.73 -14.89
N LEU A 59 -23.51 -43.45 -15.22
CA LEU A 59 -22.84 -42.33 -14.52
C LEU A 59 -23.63 -41.79 -13.30
N PHE A 60 -24.82 -42.32 -13.02
CA PHE A 60 -25.77 -41.73 -12.07
C PHE A 60 -26.22 -42.73 -10.99
N ASP A 61 -25.75 -42.54 -9.75
CA ASP A 61 -26.14 -43.31 -8.56
C ASP A 61 -27.01 -42.47 -7.60
N LEU A 62 -28.09 -43.08 -7.13
CA LEU A 62 -29.09 -42.54 -6.20
C LEU A 62 -28.51 -42.07 -4.86
N GLY A 63 -27.35 -42.61 -4.45
CA GLY A 63 -26.68 -42.24 -3.20
C GLY A 63 -26.01 -40.86 -3.21
N THR A 64 -25.45 -40.44 -4.36
CA THR A 64 -24.64 -39.20 -4.50
C THR A 64 -25.43 -38.01 -5.04
N ASP A 65 -26.59 -38.24 -5.65
CA ASP A 65 -27.43 -37.25 -6.35
C ASP A 65 -28.26 -36.32 -5.43
N ARG A 66 -28.09 -36.41 -4.10
CA ARG A 66 -28.82 -35.56 -3.14
C ARG A 66 -28.35 -34.10 -3.13
N TYR A 67 -27.16 -33.81 -3.65
CA TYR A 67 -26.59 -32.47 -3.66
C TYR A 67 -26.62 -31.85 -5.06
N SER A 68 -27.12 -30.61 -5.16
CA SER A 68 -27.35 -29.93 -6.46
C SER A 68 -26.08 -29.77 -7.30
N HIS A 69 -24.91 -29.59 -6.68
CA HIS A 69 -23.63 -29.41 -7.39
C HIS A 69 -23.14 -30.71 -8.06
N VAL A 70 -23.45 -31.88 -7.50
CA VAL A 70 -23.11 -33.19 -8.11
C VAL A 70 -23.88 -33.38 -9.42
N LEU A 71 -25.15 -32.95 -9.45
CA LEU A 71 -25.98 -32.99 -10.64
C LEU A 71 -25.47 -32.05 -11.73
N ASP A 72 -25.02 -30.83 -11.37
CA ASP A 72 -24.47 -29.88 -12.33
C ASP A 72 -23.18 -30.42 -12.98
N ALA A 73 -22.27 -30.99 -12.19
CA ALA A 73 -21.02 -31.56 -12.71
C ALA A 73 -21.27 -32.82 -13.58
N LYS A 74 -22.17 -33.72 -13.19
CA LYS A 74 -22.57 -34.87 -14.04
C LYS A 74 -23.27 -34.43 -15.33
N CYS A 75 -24.07 -33.37 -15.30
CA CYS A 75 -24.68 -32.81 -16.52
C CYS A 75 -23.61 -32.27 -17.48
N ILE A 76 -22.57 -31.63 -16.97
CA ILE A 76 -21.45 -31.17 -17.79
C ILE A 76 -20.74 -32.34 -18.47
N VAL A 77 -20.36 -33.36 -17.70
CA VAL A 77 -19.70 -34.56 -18.26
C VAL A 77 -20.57 -35.20 -19.34
N TRP A 78 -21.85 -35.44 -19.04
CA TRP A 78 -22.81 -35.99 -20.01
C TRP A 78 -22.89 -35.14 -21.28
N THR A 79 -22.81 -33.82 -21.17
CA THR A 79 -22.88 -32.93 -22.33
C THR A 79 -21.61 -33.03 -23.18
N PHE A 80 -20.43 -33.16 -22.58
CA PHE A 80 -19.18 -33.40 -23.31
C PHE A 80 -19.13 -34.78 -23.99
N GLU A 81 -19.74 -35.80 -23.36
CA GLU A 81 -19.84 -37.15 -23.93
C GLU A 81 -20.87 -37.23 -25.06
N THR A 82 -21.98 -36.49 -24.94
CA THR A 82 -23.11 -36.60 -25.89
C THR A 82 -22.95 -35.71 -27.11
N PHE A 83 -22.36 -34.51 -26.96
CA PHE A 83 -22.29 -33.54 -28.05
C PHE A 83 -20.89 -33.45 -28.62
N THR A 84 -20.76 -33.67 -29.93
CA THR A 84 -19.49 -33.46 -30.66
C THR A 84 -19.35 -32.04 -31.20
N ASP A 85 -20.43 -31.26 -31.22
CA ASP A 85 -20.49 -29.92 -31.79
C ASP A 85 -19.58 -28.91 -31.06
N SER A 86 -18.71 -28.27 -31.84
CA SER A 86 -17.73 -27.31 -31.37
C SER A 86 -18.36 -26.00 -30.86
N ASP A 87 -19.62 -25.71 -31.20
CA ASP A 87 -20.36 -24.51 -30.77
C ASP A 87 -21.06 -24.69 -29.41
N ILE A 88 -21.30 -25.95 -29.02
CA ILE A 88 -21.91 -26.29 -27.73
C ILE A 88 -20.89 -26.19 -26.60
N ILE A 89 -19.62 -26.55 -26.86
CA ILE A 89 -18.52 -26.51 -25.88
C ILE A 89 -18.34 -25.11 -25.26
N PRO A 90 -18.18 -24.01 -26.04
CA PRO A 90 -18.06 -22.65 -25.50
C PRO A 90 -19.25 -22.22 -24.63
N CYS A 91 -20.43 -22.79 -24.87
CA CYS A 91 -21.61 -22.46 -24.08
C CYS A 91 -21.54 -23.10 -22.70
N ILE A 92 -20.99 -24.31 -22.58
CA ILE A 92 -20.89 -25.04 -21.31
C ILE A 92 -19.67 -24.58 -20.51
N THR A 93 -18.55 -24.28 -21.19
CA THR A 93 -17.30 -23.89 -20.53
C THR A 93 -17.41 -22.66 -19.67
N LYS A 94 -18.32 -21.73 -20.01
CA LYS A 94 -18.60 -20.53 -19.21
C LYS A 94 -19.15 -20.82 -17.81
N PHE A 95 -19.70 -22.01 -17.59
CA PHE A 95 -20.32 -22.41 -16.32
C PHE A 95 -19.43 -23.31 -15.49
N ILE A 96 -18.41 -23.93 -16.09
CA ILE A 96 -17.46 -24.81 -15.39
C ILE A 96 -16.80 -24.12 -14.19
N PRO A 97 -16.35 -22.85 -14.27
CA PRO A 97 -15.74 -22.18 -13.14
C PRO A 97 -16.67 -21.86 -11.96
N GLU A 98 -17.98 -22.04 -12.13
CA GLU A 98 -18.99 -21.82 -11.08
C GLU A 98 -19.38 -23.12 -10.36
N ILE A 99 -18.85 -24.27 -10.79
CA ILE A 99 -19.26 -25.59 -10.32
C ILE A 99 -18.18 -26.22 -9.45
N ILE A 100 -18.63 -26.86 -8.37
CA ILE A 100 -17.82 -27.70 -7.49
C ILE A 100 -17.90 -29.12 -8.05
N TRP A 101 -16.77 -29.67 -8.48
CA TRP A 101 -16.66 -31.03 -8.95
C TRP A 101 -16.69 -31.99 -7.77
N HIS A 102 -17.34 -33.14 -7.96
CA HIS A 102 -17.54 -34.14 -6.91
C HIS A 102 -16.63 -35.34 -7.18
N ASN A 103 -16.00 -35.90 -6.14
CA ASN A 103 -15.04 -37.01 -6.23
C ASN A 103 -15.62 -38.27 -6.91
N GLY A 104 -16.95 -38.43 -6.90
CA GLY A 104 -17.64 -39.52 -7.59
C GLY A 104 -17.70 -39.40 -9.12
N ILE A 105 -17.12 -38.35 -9.72
CA ILE A 105 -17.06 -38.16 -11.17
C ILE A 105 -15.70 -38.67 -11.66
N GLN A 106 -15.71 -39.84 -12.30
CA GLN A 106 -14.50 -40.54 -12.72
C GLN A 106 -13.91 -40.05 -14.04
N THR A 107 -14.71 -39.39 -14.90
CA THR A 107 -14.27 -38.89 -16.20
C THR A 107 -14.35 -37.37 -16.26
N THR A 108 -13.36 -36.73 -16.89
CA THR A 108 -13.37 -35.29 -17.10
C THR A 108 -13.12 -34.91 -18.56
N PRO A 109 -13.66 -33.77 -19.01
CA PRO A 109 -13.48 -33.32 -20.38
C PRO A 109 -12.13 -32.61 -20.63
N LEU A 110 -11.10 -32.85 -19.80
CA LEU A 110 -9.85 -32.09 -19.81
C LEU A 110 -9.15 -32.11 -21.18
N GLU A 111 -8.94 -33.29 -21.77
CA GLU A 111 -8.29 -33.41 -23.10
C GLU A 111 -9.09 -32.66 -24.16
N ARG A 112 -10.40 -32.86 -24.18
CA ARG A 112 -11.29 -32.22 -25.14
C ARG A 112 -11.35 -30.70 -25.00
N LEU A 113 -11.31 -30.19 -23.77
CA LEU A 113 -11.20 -28.76 -23.50
C LEU A 113 -9.88 -28.22 -24.02
N TYR A 114 -8.79 -28.95 -23.81
CA TYR A 114 -7.48 -28.57 -24.26
C TYR A 114 -7.37 -28.56 -25.80
N ASP A 115 -7.87 -29.60 -26.47
CA ASP A 115 -7.93 -29.64 -27.94
C ASP A 115 -8.72 -28.44 -28.50
N THR A 116 -9.83 -28.09 -27.84
CA THR A 116 -10.62 -26.90 -28.20
C THR A 116 -9.81 -25.61 -28.09
N VAL A 117 -8.89 -25.52 -27.11
CA VAL A 117 -7.98 -24.37 -26.98
C VAL A 117 -6.99 -24.37 -28.15
N VAL A 118 -6.32 -25.48 -28.42
CA VAL A 118 -5.31 -25.60 -29.48
C VAL A 118 -5.91 -25.30 -30.86
N GLU A 119 -7.12 -25.78 -31.15
CA GLU A 119 -7.85 -25.49 -32.40
C GLU A 119 -8.09 -23.99 -32.66
N CYS A 120 -8.05 -23.15 -31.62
CA CYS A 120 -8.24 -21.71 -31.76
C CYS A 120 -6.97 -20.95 -32.16
N PHE A 121 -5.81 -21.61 -32.13
CA PHE A 121 -4.53 -21.04 -32.53
C PHE A 121 -4.23 -21.35 -33.99
N ASP A 122 -3.77 -20.33 -34.70
CA ASP A 122 -3.21 -20.41 -36.04
C ASP A 122 -1.68 -20.37 -35.95
N HIS A 123 -1.02 -21.37 -36.54
CA HIS A 123 0.44 -21.51 -36.60
C HIS A 123 1.03 -21.03 -37.91
N SER A 124 0.22 -20.52 -38.84
CA SER A 124 0.65 -20.10 -40.18
C SER A 124 1.77 -19.04 -40.17
N SER A 125 1.85 -18.23 -39.10
CA SER A 125 2.84 -17.16 -38.94
C SER A 125 4.17 -17.59 -38.32
N GLY A 126 4.33 -18.89 -38.01
CA GLY A 126 5.48 -19.42 -37.25
C GLY A 126 5.44 -19.10 -35.75
N LYS A 127 4.45 -18.32 -35.30
CA LYS A 127 4.08 -18.13 -33.89
C LYS A 127 2.60 -18.43 -33.70
N PRO A 128 2.20 -19.03 -32.57
CA PRO A 128 0.79 -19.33 -32.31
C PRO A 128 0.02 -18.02 -32.09
N VAL A 129 -0.97 -17.77 -32.95
CA VAL A 129 -1.83 -16.57 -32.87
C VAL A 129 -3.29 -17.00 -32.76
N VAL A 130 -4.02 -16.51 -31.77
CA VAL A 130 -5.46 -16.79 -31.68
C VAL A 130 -6.22 -16.00 -32.73
N ALA A 131 -6.98 -16.70 -33.57
CA ALA A 131 -7.85 -16.05 -34.54
C ALA A 131 -8.88 -15.18 -33.81
N SER A 132 -9.02 -13.91 -34.19
CA SER A 132 -9.88 -12.95 -33.49
C SER A 132 -11.34 -13.41 -33.33
N LYS A 133 -11.86 -14.17 -34.31
CA LYS A 133 -13.21 -14.77 -34.27
C LYS A 133 -13.35 -15.92 -33.27
N LEU A 134 -12.25 -16.56 -32.89
CA LEU A 134 -12.20 -17.71 -31.98
C LEU A 134 -11.74 -17.33 -30.56
N ARG A 135 -11.39 -16.07 -30.33
CA ARG A 135 -10.86 -15.57 -29.06
C ARG A 135 -11.71 -15.95 -27.84
N ASP A 136 -13.03 -15.76 -27.91
CA ASP A 136 -13.92 -16.10 -26.79
C ASP A 136 -14.04 -17.62 -26.54
N LYS A 137 -13.91 -18.43 -27.60
CA LYS A 137 -13.88 -19.89 -27.52
C LYS A 137 -12.58 -20.34 -26.85
N ALA A 138 -11.43 -19.81 -27.31
CA ALA A 138 -10.13 -20.04 -26.69
C ALA A 138 -10.15 -19.68 -25.21
N TYR A 139 -10.57 -18.45 -24.88
CA TYR A 139 -10.62 -17.94 -23.52
C TYR A 139 -11.51 -18.75 -22.59
N SER A 140 -12.75 -19.06 -23.00
CA SER A 140 -13.71 -19.77 -22.12
C SER A 140 -13.25 -21.21 -21.86
N SER A 141 -12.73 -21.90 -22.89
CA SER A 141 -12.20 -23.26 -22.76
C SER A 141 -10.91 -23.30 -21.95
N ALA A 142 -10.00 -22.34 -22.21
CA ALA A 142 -8.75 -22.20 -21.46
C ALA A 142 -8.99 -21.88 -19.99
N LYS A 143 -10.05 -21.12 -19.64
CA LYS A 143 -10.43 -20.89 -18.25
C LYS A 143 -11.01 -22.10 -17.53
N ALA A 144 -11.82 -22.88 -18.24
CA ALA A 144 -12.43 -24.08 -17.68
C ALA A 144 -11.39 -25.14 -17.29
N LEU A 145 -10.30 -25.21 -18.07
CA LEU A 145 -9.30 -26.26 -17.96
C LEU A 145 -8.52 -26.24 -16.62
N PRO A 146 -7.84 -25.15 -16.20
CA PRO A 146 -7.19 -25.04 -14.89
C PRO A 146 -8.16 -25.28 -13.73
N HIS A 147 -9.40 -24.80 -13.83
CA HIS A 147 -10.39 -24.95 -12.78
C HIS A 147 -10.72 -26.42 -12.49
N ILE A 148 -10.96 -27.21 -13.54
CA ILE A 148 -11.22 -28.65 -13.40
C ILE A 148 -9.96 -29.35 -12.90
N ALA A 149 -8.81 -29.05 -13.51
CA ALA A 149 -7.56 -29.74 -13.21
C ALA A 149 -7.13 -29.54 -11.76
N VAL A 150 -7.23 -28.33 -11.20
CA VAL A 150 -6.88 -28.09 -9.80
C VAL A 150 -7.83 -28.81 -8.85
N GLN A 151 -9.15 -28.78 -9.10
CA GLN A 151 -10.10 -29.52 -8.26
C GLN A 151 -9.82 -31.02 -8.28
N ARG A 152 -9.47 -31.57 -9.45
CA ARG A 152 -9.05 -32.96 -9.61
C ARG A 152 -7.77 -33.31 -8.87
N LYS A 153 -6.74 -32.45 -8.97
CA LYS A 153 -5.48 -32.63 -8.23
C LYS A 153 -5.70 -32.65 -6.72
N CYS A 154 -6.60 -31.79 -6.21
CA CYS A 154 -6.96 -31.73 -4.80
C CYS A 154 -7.65 -33.01 -4.28
N MET A 155 -8.26 -33.81 -5.17
CA MET A 155 -8.93 -35.08 -4.81
C MET A 155 -7.98 -36.27 -4.69
N ALA A 156 -6.67 -36.08 -4.94
CA ALA A 156 -5.62 -37.11 -4.87
C ALA A 156 -5.89 -38.36 -5.75
N ASP A 157 -6.58 -38.19 -6.88
CA ASP A 157 -6.88 -39.28 -7.80
C ASP A 157 -5.80 -39.39 -8.89
N GLU A 158 -4.98 -40.45 -8.81
CA GLU A 158 -3.88 -40.75 -9.74
C GLU A 158 -4.38 -41.06 -11.17
N SER A 159 -5.68 -41.30 -11.37
CA SER A 159 -6.24 -41.67 -12.68
C SER A 159 -6.02 -40.64 -13.79
N ASP A 160 -5.84 -39.35 -13.45
CA ASP A 160 -5.63 -38.27 -14.42
C ASP A 160 -4.16 -37.92 -14.65
N ALA A 161 -3.21 -38.65 -14.05
CA ALA A 161 -1.79 -38.39 -14.24
C ALA A 161 -1.38 -38.48 -15.73
N GLY A 162 -1.94 -39.44 -16.47
CA GLY A 162 -1.72 -39.59 -17.92
C GLY A 162 -2.27 -38.41 -18.73
N VAL A 163 -3.48 -37.97 -18.40
CA VAL A 163 -4.16 -36.82 -19.04
C VAL A 163 -3.38 -35.53 -18.79
N PHE A 164 -2.91 -35.31 -17.55
CA PHE A 164 -2.09 -34.15 -17.21
C PHE A 164 -0.75 -34.14 -17.95
N ALA A 165 -0.09 -35.29 -18.06
CA ALA A 165 1.15 -35.42 -18.82
C ALA A 165 0.93 -35.17 -20.33
N TYR A 166 -0.17 -35.68 -20.89
CA TYR A 166 -0.55 -35.45 -22.28
C TYR A 166 -0.77 -33.96 -22.58
N ILE A 167 -1.58 -33.28 -21.76
CA ILE A 167 -1.85 -31.84 -21.90
C ILE A 167 -0.56 -31.03 -21.75
N SER A 168 0.26 -31.34 -20.74
CA SER A 168 1.56 -30.70 -20.52
C SER A 168 2.46 -30.77 -21.77
N TYR A 169 2.63 -31.97 -22.33
CA TYR A 169 3.45 -32.19 -23.53
C TYR A 169 2.92 -31.39 -24.73
N ARG A 170 1.61 -31.48 -24.98
CA ARG A 170 0.96 -30.78 -26.10
C ARG A 170 0.99 -29.26 -25.93
N HIS A 171 1.00 -28.75 -24.70
CA HIS A 171 1.10 -27.31 -24.45
C HIS A 171 2.46 -26.75 -24.78
N ALA A 172 3.51 -27.43 -24.35
CA ALA A 172 4.88 -27.08 -24.72
C ALA A 172 5.10 -27.13 -26.23
N GLU A 173 4.51 -28.11 -26.93
CA GLU A 173 4.68 -28.28 -28.39
C GLU A 173 3.86 -27.28 -29.23
N ASN A 174 2.60 -27.05 -28.88
CA ASN A 174 1.66 -26.32 -29.75
C ASN A 174 1.53 -24.83 -29.40
N ILE A 175 1.72 -24.44 -28.14
CA ILE A 175 1.57 -23.04 -27.71
C ILE A 175 2.92 -22.47 -27.28
N GLY A 176 3.72 -23.28 -26.57
CA GLY A 176 5.02 -22.84 -26.03
C GLY A 176 4.87 -21.78 -24.94
N SER A 177 6.00 -21.29 -24.42
CA SER A 177 6.04 -20.31 -23.32
C SER A 177 6.00 -18.84 -23.76
N THR A 178 6.02 -18.56 -25.07
CA THR A 178 6.07 -17.16 -25.55
C THR A 178 4.67 -16.56 -25.56
N TYR A 179 4.38 -15.83 -24.49
CA TYR A 179 3.16 -15.08 -24.18
C TYR A 179 2.57 -14.24 -25.32
N PHE A 180 1.23 -14.20 -25.36
CA PHE A 180 0.43 -13.56 -26.39
C PHE A 180 0.35 -12.04 -26.14
N LYS A 181 1.10 -11.27 -26.94
CA LYS A 181 1.03 -9.80 -26.91
C LYS A 181 -0.29 -9.31 -27.52
N GLY A 182 -1.22 -8.86 -26.66
CA GLY A 182 -2.43 -8.14 -27.09
C GLY A 182 -3.70 -8.44 -26.29
N ASP A 183 -3.73 -9.51 -25.50
CA ASP A 183 -4.87 -9.88 -24.66
C ASP A 183 -4.41 -10.39 -23.29
N PRO A 184 -4.25 -9.50 -22.29
CA PRO A 184 -3.73 -9.84 -20.96
C PRO A 184 -4.54 -10.93 -20.24
N ASP A 185 -5.85 -10.98 -20.49
CA ASP A 185 -6.78 -11.93 -19.88
C ASP A 185 -6.58 -13.34 -20.46
N LEU A 186 -6.39 -13.46 -21.77
CA LEU A 186 -6.09 -14.76 -22.39
C LEU A 186 -4.68 -15.21 -22.07
N ASP A 187 -3.72 -14.29 -22.09
CA ASP A 187 -2.31 -14.55 -21.81
C ASP A 187 -2.10 -15.11 -20.41
N SER A 188 -2.68 -14.46 -19.39
CA SER A 188 -2.71 -14.98 -18.02
C SER A 188 -3.47 -16.30 -17.89
N THR A 189 -4.50 -16.55 -18.71
CA THR A 189 -5.19 -17.86 -18.72
C THR A 189 -4.25 -18.97 -19.19
N LEU A 190 -3.45 -18.73 -20.23
CA LEU A 190 -2.45 -19.70 -20.71
C LEU A 190 -1.34 -19.90 -19.68
N GLY A 191 -0.84 -18.83 -19.06
CA GLY A 191 0.12 -18.93 -17.95
C GLY A 191 -0.43 -19.73 -16.76
N MET A 192 -1.75 -19.67 -16.49
CA MET A 192 -2.40 -20.55 -15.51
C MET A 192 -2.45 -22.02 -15.95
N ILE A 193 -2.54 -22.31 -17.25
CA ILE A 193 -2.43 -23.70 -17.77
C ILE A 193 -0.99 -24.19 -17.56
N ASP A 194 0.01 -23.40 -17.93
CA ASP A 194 1.41 -23.72 -17.66
C ASP A 194 1.60 -24.06 -16.18
N ARG A 195 1.10 -23.18 -15.31
CA ARG A 195 1.24 -23.33 -13.86
C ARG A 195 0.57 -24.57 -13.30
N VAL A 196 -0.62 -24.93 -13.80
CA VAL A 196 -1.42 -26.05 -13.29
C VAL A 196 -0.96 -27.38 -13.86
N PHE A 197 -0.41 -27.45 -15.07
CA PHE A 197 -0.08 -28.72 -15.72
C PHE A 197 1.42 -29.00 -15.80
N LEU A 198 2.29 -27.99 -15.82
CA LEU A 198 3.73 -28.15 -16.01
C LEU A 198 4.52 -28.28 -14.71
N ASP A 199 4.09 -29.15 -13.78
CA ASP A 199 4.74 -29.38 -12.46
C ASP A 199 6.26 -29.74 -12.53
N ARG A 200 6.84 -29.92 -13.74
CA ARG A 200 8.21 -30.38 -13.98
C ARG A 200 9.05 -29.54 -14.97
N ILE A 201 8.47 -28.53 -15.61
CA ILE A 201 9.20 -27.64 -16.52
C ILE A 201 9.38 -26.29 -15.82
N GLU A 202 10.49 -25.61 -16.06
CA GLU A 202 10.68 -24.21 -15.64
C GLU A 202 9.57 -23.35 -16.28
N PHE A 203 8.43 -23.21 -15.60
CA PHE A 203 7.40 -22.27 -16.00
C PHE A 203 7.93 -20.87 -15.75
N GLU A 204 7.73 -19.96 -16.70
CA GLU A 204 8.07 -18.56 -16.51
C GLU A 204 7.04 -17.96 -15.56
N ALA A 205 7.52 -17.37 -14.45
CA ALA A 205 6.63 -16.81 -13.44
C ALA A 205 5.86 -15.63 -14.02
N MET A 206 4.54 -15.62 -13.84
CA MET A 206 3.70 -14.51 -14.29
C MET A 206 4.08 -13.21 -13.55
N ASP A 207 4.42 -12.17 -14.31
CA ASP A 207 4.59 -10.84 -13.75
C ASP A 207 3.22 -10.17 -13.57
N TRP A 208 2.62 -10.41 -12.40
CA TRP A 208 1.32 -9.86 -12.03
C TRP A 208 1.26 -8.32 -12.09
N GLN A 209 2.40 -7.63 -11.98
CA GLN A 209 2.43 -6.16 -12.01
C GLN A 209 2.21 -5.61 -13.42
N GLN A 210 2.53 -6.38 -14.46
CA GLN A 210 2.39 -5.96 -15.86
C GLN A 210 1.02 -6.32 -16.46
N LEU A 211 0.24 -7.17 -15.79
CA LEU A 211 -1.03 -7.68 -16.30
C LEU A 211 -2.21 -6.77 -15.95
N SER A 212 -2.82 -6.16 -16.97
CA SER A 212 -4.07 -5.40 -16.84
C SER A 212 -5.30 -6.29 -16.95
N LEU A 213 -5.56 -7.07 -15.89
CA LEU A 213 -6.65 -8.04 -15.83
C LEU A 213 -8.01 -7.40 -15.60
N THR A 214 -9.06 -7.96 -16.23
CA THR A 214 -10.44 -7.59 -15.91
C THR A 214 -10.86 -8.10 -14.52
N ASP A 215 -11.77 -7.40 -13.85
CA ASP A 215 -12.29 -7.80 -12.52
C ASP A 215 -12.86 -9.23 -12.49
N SER A 216 -13.60 -9.59 -13.54
CA SER A 216 -14.16 -10.93 -13.71
C SER A 216 -13.07 -11.99 -13.87
N HIS A 217 -11.97 -11.64 -14.55
CA HIS A 217 -10.85 -12.52 -14.73
C HIS A 217 -10.05 -12.69 -13.45
N ARG A 218 -9.79 -11.59 -12.73
CA ARG A 218 -9.12 -11.60 -11.43
C ARG A 218 -9.86 -12.45 -10.41
N THR A 219 -11.20 -12.37 -10.37
CA THR A 219 -12.04 -13.19 -9.48
C THR A 219 -12.00 -14.67 -9.84
N TRP A 220 -11.94 -15.01 -11.13
CA TRP A 220 -11.76 -16.40 -11.55
C TRP A 220 -10.39 -16.93 -11.13
N MET A 221 -9.35 -16.14 -11.37
CA MET A 221 -7.97 -16.53 -11.11
C MET A 221 -7.69 -16.69 -9.61
N SER A 222 -8.26 -15.82 -8.77
CA SER A 222 -8.13 -15.94 -7.31
C SER A 222 -8.67 -17.27 -6.78
N ARG A 223 -9.75 -17.81 -7.37
CA ARG A 223 -10.30 -19.13 -6.99
C ARG A 223 -9.39 -20.29 -7.37
N VAL A 224 -8.79 -20.23 -8.56
CA VAL A 224 -7.84 -21.26 -9.01
C VAL A 224 -6.60 -21.24 -8.13
N LEU A 225 -6.03 -20.05 -7.88
CA LEU A 225 -4.86 -19.88 -7.02
C LEU A 225 -5.13 -20.23 -5.56
N LEU A 226 -6.34 -19.94 -5.04
CA LEU A 226 -6.77 -20.39 -3.71
C LEU A 226 -6.76 -21.93 -3.61
N SER A 227 -7.24 -22.62 -4.64
CA SER A 227 -7.27 -24.08 -4.64
C SER A 227 -5.85 -24.67 -4.70
N LEU A 228 -4.93 -24.02 -5.44
CA LEU A 228 -3.51 -24.36 -5.44
C LEU A 228 -2.85 -24.11 -4.08
N ALA A 229 -3.17 -22.99 -3.43
CA ALA A 229 -2.69 -22.69 -2.08
C ALA A 229 -3.15 -23.74 -1.07
N TRP A 230 -4.43 -24.12 -1.13
CA TRP A 230 -5.02 -25.17 -0.29
C TRP A 230 -4.29 -26.50 -0.46
N ASP A 231 -4.05 -26.94 -1.70
CA ASP A 231 -3.34 -28.19 -1.99
C ASP A 231 -1.89 -28.18 -1.46
N ALA A 232 -1.14 -27.09 -1.70
CA ALA A 232 0.23 -26.96 -1.23
C ALA A 232 0.31 -26.98 0.30
N ILE A 233 -0.50 -26.15 0.97
CA ILE A 233 -0.52 -26.05 2.43
C ILE A 233 -1.01 -27.36 3.07
N GLY A 234 -2.04 -27.99 2.49
CA GLY A 234 -2.56 -29.29 2.94
C GLY A 234 -1.53 -30.42 2.86
N LYS A 235 -0.57 -30.34 1.93
CA LYS A 235 0.58 -31.25 1.81
C LYS A 235 1.76 -30.85 2.70
N GLY A 236 1.64 -29.81 3.51
CA GLY A 236 2.72 -29.28 4.34
C GLY A 236 3.82 -28.55 3.55
N GLN A 237 3.53 -28.16 2.30
CA GLN A 237 4.46 -27.42 1.44
C GLN A 237 4.32 -25.91 1.66
N PRO A 238 5.38 -25.11 1.41
CA PRO A 238 5.28 -23.66 1.45
C PRO A 238 4.33 -23.14 0.36
N LEU A 239 3.73 -21.96 0.59
CA LEU A 239 2.89 -21.31 -0.41
C LEU A 239 3.74 -20.97 -1.65
N PRO A 240 3.30 -21.33 -2.87
CA PRO A 240 4.05 -21.00 -4.09
C PRO A 240 4.31 -19.50 -4.25
N THR A 241 5.50 -19.15 -4.74
CA THR A 241 5.97 -17.76 -4.86
C THR A 241 5.11 -16.91 -5.79
N ASP A 242 4.58 -17.51 -6.86
CA ASP A 242 3.66 -16.89 -7.81
C ASP A 242 2.29 -16.59 -7.15
N VAL A 243 1.78 -17.52 -6.33
CA VAL A 243 0.55 -17.31 -5.54
C VAL A 243 0.75 -16.19 -4.52
N GLN A 244 1.90 -16.17 -3.81
CA GLN A 244 2.24 -15.07 -2.91
C GLN A 244 2.27 -13.73 -3.64
N ALA A 245 2.90 -13.69 -4.82
CA ALA A 245 2.99 -12.47 -5.62
C ALA A 245 1.60 -12.00 -6.09
N PHE A 246 0.70 -12.91 -6.45
CA PHE A 246 -0.69 -12.59 -6.80
C PHE A 246 -1.46 -12.00 -5.62
N VAL A 247 -1.33 -12.61 -4.43
CA VAL A 247 -1.99 -12.15 -3.21
C VAL A 247 -1.51 -10.74 -2.84
N ARG A 248 -0.18 -10.52 -2.79
CA ARG A 248 0.40 -9.20 -2.50
C ARG A 248 -0.04 -8.15 -3.50
N HIS A 249 0.03 -8.47 -4.79
CA HIS A 249 -0.37 -7.56 -5.86
C HIS A 249 -1.86 -7.21 -5.74
N SER A 250 -2.74 -8.20 -5.58
CA SER A 250 -4.20 -7.99 -5.53
C SER A 250 -4.63 -7.22 -4.30
N LEU A 251 -4.07 -7.49 -3.12
CA LEU A 251 -4.39 -6.77 -1.89
C LEU A 251 -3.82 -5.34 -1.87
N GLY A 252 -2.78 -5.06 -2.66
CA GLY A 252 -2.17 -3.73 -2.78
C GLY A 252 -2.77 -2.82 -3.87
N LEU A 253 -3.80 -3.26 -4.59
CA LEU A 253 -4.42 -2.46 -5.66
C LEU A 253 -5.22 -1.26 -5.10
N VAL A 254 -5.13 -0.13 -5.82
CA VAL A 254 -5.94 1.07 -5.57
C VAL A 254 -6.56 1.51 -6.90
N PRO A 255 -7.89 1.45 -7.09
CA PRO A 255 -8.90 0.98 -6.13
C PRO A 255 -8.79 -0.53 -5.82
N PRO A 256 -9.35 -1.01 -4.70
CA PRO A 256 -9.30 -2.42 -4.33
C PRO A 256 -10.00 -3.30 -5.38
N PRO A 257 -9.56 -4.56 -5.56
CA PRO A 257 -10.18 -5.47 -6.51
C PRO A 257 -11.59 -5.88 -6.05
N PRO A 258 -12.33 -6.67 -6.85
CA PRO A 258 -13.61 -7.21 -6.43
C PRO A 258 -13.55 -7.88 -5.05
N ALA A 259 -14.59 -7.68 -4.23
CA ALA A 259 -14.63 -8.18 -2.86
C ALA A 259 -14.37 -9.69 -2.75
N GLN A 260 -14.78 -10.47 -3.76
CA GLN A 260 -14.50 -11.91 -3.80
C GLN A 260 -13.00 -12.20 -3.96
N THR A 261 -12.28 -11.44 -4.78
CA THR A 261 -10.82 -11.56 -4.92
C THR A 261 -10.13 -11.27 -3.59
N VAL A 262 -10.55 -10.22 -2.87
CA VAL A 262 -10.01 -9.88 -1.54
C VAL A 262 -10.27 -11.02 -0.56
N ARG A 263 -11.50 -11.55 -0.54
CA ARG A 263 -11.88 -12.69 0.31
C ARG A 263 -11.03 -13.93 0.03
N ASP A 264 -10.82 -14.28 -1.23
CA ASP A 264 -10.00 -15.43 -1.63
C ASP A 264 -8.53 -15.24 -1.18
N CYS A 265 -7.99 -14.02 -1.37
CA CYS A 265 -6.63 -13.68 -0.93
C CYS A 265 -6.48 -13.74 0.60
N LEU A 266 -7.43 -13.20 1.36
CA LEU A 266 -7.43 -13.26 2.82
C LEU A 266 -7.59 -14.70 3.32
N TYR A 267 -8.36 -15.53 2.62
CA TYR A 267 -8.45 -16.94 2.96
C TYR A 267 -7.11 -17.65 2.76
N VAL A 268 -6.36 -17.35 1.70
CA VAL A 268 -4.98 -17.86 1.55
C VAL A 268 -4.09 -17.46 2.73
N VAL A 269 -4.20 -16.21 3.22
CA VAL A 269 -3.48 -15.76 4.42
C VAL A 269 -3.92 -16.54 5.66
N GLU A 270 -5.22 -16.80 5.83
CA GLU A 270 -5.76 -17.60 6.93
C GLU A 270 -5.25 -19.06 6.89
N LEU A 271 -5.11 -19.66 5.68
CA LEU A 271 -4.57 -21.01 5.51
C LEU A 271 -3.12 -21.13 5.97
N ILE A 272 -2.29 -20.11 5.73
CA ILE A 272 -0.89 -20.12 6.19
C ILE A 272 -0.83 -20.19 7.72
N LEU A 273 -1.77 -19.54 8.41
CA LEU A 273 -1.81 -19.47 9.87
C LEU A 273 -2.40 -20.73 10.52
N LYS A 274 -3.32 -21.44 9.85
CA LYS A 274 -3.95 -22.65 10.40
C LYS A 274 -3.02 -23.86 10.27
N THR A 275 -2.86 -24.62 11.35
CA THR A 275 -2.14 -25.91 11.38
C THR A 275 -3.04 -27.11 11.12
N SER A 276 -4.37 -26.95 11.20
CA SER A 276 -5.37 -27.98 10.92
C SER A 276 -6.49 -27.40 10.05
N LEU A 277 -6.80 -28.07 8.94
CA LEU A 277 -7.89 -27.75 8.00
C LEU A 277 -9.22 -28.38 8.46
N GLU A 278 -9.51 -28.37 9.77
CA GLU A 278 -10.73 -28.99 10.30
C GLU A 278 -11.98 -28.27 9.78
N ASP A 279 -12.76 -28.97 8.95
CA ASP A 279 -14.16 -28.80 8.49
C ASP A 279 -14.72 -27.40 8.16
N ASP A 280 -13.90 -26.35 8.20
CA ASP A 280 -14.25 -25.01 7.76
C ASP A 280 -14.34 -25.03 6.23
N LYS A 281 -15.55 -25.32 5.73
CA LYS A 281 -15.90 -24.99 4.35
C LYS A 281 -15.64 -23.50 4.15
N PRO A 282 -15.21 -23.06 2.96
CA PRO A 282 -15.10 -21.66 2.61
C PRO A 282 -16.50 -21.04 2.58
N HIS A 283 -17.04 -20.75 3.76
CA HIS A 283 -18.29 -20.05 3.92
C HIS A 283 -18.08 -18.59 3.53
N ALA A 284 -19.16 -17.95 3.09
CA ALA A 284 -19.20 -16.54 2.74
C ALA A 284 -18.98 -15.69 4.00
N ILE A 285 -17.74 -15.59 4.44
CA ILE A 285 -17.34 -14.76 5.56
C ILE A 285 -17.05 -13.38 4.99
N ASP A 286 -17.57 -12.35 5.65
CA ASP A 286 -17.27 -10.97 5.30
C ASP A 286 -15.79 -10.65 5.54
N ILE A 287 -15.26 -9.68 4.79
CA ILE A 287 -13.84 -9.31 4.81
C ILE A 287 -13.39 -8.90 6.21
N GLY A 288 -14.19 -8.11 6.94
CA GLY A 288 -13.85 -7.64 8.29
C GLY A 288 -13.64 -8.79 9.29
N PRO A 289 -14.63 -9.68 9.50
CA PRO A 289 -14.44 -10.85 10.35
C PRO A 289 -13.25 -11.74 9.97
N GLN A 290 -12.90 -11.85 8.68
CA GLN A 290 -11.67 -12.57 8.26
C GLN A 290 -10.41 -11.87 8.74
N ILE A 291 -10.32 -10.55 8.57
CA ILE A 291 -9.20 -9.74 9.08
C ILE A 291 -9.06 -9.94 10.59
N VAL A 292 -10.16 -9.83 11.35
CA VAL A 292 -10.13 -10.03 12.81
C VAL A 292 -9.55 -11.39 13.18
N ARG A 293 -9.99 -12.48 12.53
CA ARG A 293 -9.46 -13.83 12.81
C ARG A 293 -7.99 -13.96 12.48
N ILE A 294 -7.55 -13.41 11.34
CA ILE A 294 -6.13 -13.41 10.95
C ILE A 294 -5.28 -12.73 12.03
N TYR A 295 -5.68 -11.55 12.49
CA TYR A 295 -4.94 -10.83 13.53
C TYR A 295 -5.02 -11.51 14.90
N GLN A 296 -6.15 -12.12 15.26
CA GLN A 296 -6.24 -12.93 16.48
C GLN A 296 -5.26 -14.12 16.47
N ASN A 297 -5.14 -14.80 15.33
CA ASN A 297 -4.16 -15.88 15.16
C ASN A 297 -2.73 -15.35 15.27
N LEU A 298 -2.40 -14.23 14.60
CA LEU A 298 -1.09 -13.60 14.70
C LEU A 298 -0.75 -13.19 16.13
N LEU A 299 -1.67 -12.53 16.84
CA LEU A 299 -1.52 -12.16 18.25
C LEU A 299 -1.28 -13.40 19.10
N GLY A 300 -2.08 -14.45 18.92
CA GLY A 300 -1.92 -15.73 19.62
C GLY A 300 -0.54 -16.36 19.39
N THR A 301 0.01 -16.28 18.17
CA THR A 301 1.35 -16.78 17.86
C THR A 301 2.44 -16.01 18.62
N PHE A 302 2.40 -14.68 18.62
CA PHE A 302 3.44 -13.86 19.27
C PHE A 302 3.30 -13.77 20.81
N GLN A 303 2.10 -14.04 21.34
CA GLN A 303 1.86 -14.11 22.79
C GLN A 303 2.11 -15.50 23.40
N LYS A 304 2.25 -16.53 22.56
CA LYS A 304 2.56 -17.89 23.03
C LYS A 304 3.88 -17.89 23.80
N ASN A 305 3.94 -18.60 24.93
CA ASN A 305 5.17 -18.65 25.74
C ASN A 305 6.37 -19.24 24.98
N ASN A 306 6.11 -20.18 24.07
CA ASN A 306 7.12 -20.88 23.27
C ASN A 306 6.57 -21.18 21.86
N PRO A 307 6.46 -20.18 20.97
CA PRO A 307 6.16 -20.44 19.57
C PRO A 307 7.33 -21.20 18.92
N THR A 308 6.99 -22.14 18.05
CA THR A 308 7.97 -22.85 17.24
C THR A 308 8.51 -21.92 16.14
N PRO A 309 9.74 -22.13 15.65
CA PRO A 309 10.27 -21.39 14.51
C PRO A 309 9.33 -21.39 13.29
N THR A 310 8.71 -22.54 13.00
CA THR A 310 7.77 -22.70 11.88
C THR A 310 6.45 -21.94 12.07
N GLU A 311 5.97 -21.76 13.31
CA GLU A 311 4.79 -20.92 13.58
C GLU A 311 5.10 -19.44 13.33
N ILE A 312 6.30 -18.98 13.71
CA ILE A 312 6.74 -17.59 13.50
C ILE A 312 7.02 -17.33 12.04
N ASP A 313 7.63 -18.27 11.31
CA ASP A 313 7.86 -18.13 9.87
C ASP A 313 6.53 -18.00 9.10
N ARG A 314 5.53 -18.80 9.45
CA ARG A 314 4.17 -18.69 8.90
C ARG A 314 3.50 -17.37 9.27
N ALA A 315 3.65 -16.90 10.52
CA ALA A 315 3.14 -15.61 10.94
C ALA A 315 3.75 -14.46 10.14
N LEU A 316 5.08 -14.46 9.96
CA LEU A 316 5.78 -13.47 9.13
C LEU A 316 5.34 -13.51 7.66
N GLU A 317 5.17 -14.71 7.11
CA GLU A 317 4.65 -14.88 5.75
C GLU A 317 3.25 -14.27 5.62
N ALA A 318 2.32 -14.63 6.52
CA ALA A 318 0.97 -14.07 6.56
C ALA A 318 0.96 -12.54 6.70
N MET A 319 1.79 -11.99 7.60
CA MET A 319 1.95 -10.54 7.78
C MET A 319 2.43 -9.87 6.48
N SER A 320 3.37 -10.48 5.76
CA SER A 320 3.88 -9.96 4.48
C SER A 320 2.84 -9.95 3.36
N LEU A 321 1.81 -10.80 3.46
CA LEU A 321 0.74 -10.91 2.48
C LEU A 321 -0.41 -9.95 2.76
N ILE A 322 -0.75 -9.73 4.04
CA ILE A 322 -1.86 -8.85 4.44
C ILE A 322 -1.44 -7.38 4.55
N SER A 323 -0.18 -7.06 4.85
CA SER A 323 0.27 -5.68 5.06
C SER A 323 0.05 -4.70 3.88
N PRO A 324 -0.01 -5.13 2.60
CA PRO A 324 -0.36 -4.23 1.50
C PRO A 324 -1.82 -3.75 1.54
N LEU A 325 -2.72 -4.41 2.28
CA LEU A 325 -4.14 -4.09 2.33
C LEU A 325 -4.39 -2.78 3.08
N SER A 326 -4.65 -1.71 2.34
CA SER A 326 -4.93 -0.38 2.89
C SER A 326 -6.38 -0.29 3.40
N ASN A 327 -6.59 -0.57 4.69
CA ASN A 327 -7.89 -0.56 5.35
C ASN A 327 -7.77 -0.13 6.83
N GLN A 328 -8.77 0.58 7.35
CA GLN A 328 -8.81 1.06 8.75
C GLN A 328 -8.63 -0.06 9.79
N GLU A 329 -9.33 -1.19 9.59
CA GLU A 329 -9.29 -2.32 10.51
C GLU A 329 -7.92 -3.00 10.50
N VAL A 330 -7.32 -3.16 9.32
CA VAL A 330 -5.94 -3.64 9.15
C VAL A 330 -4.97 -2.69 9.83
N ALA A 331 -5.12 -1.39 9.67
CA ALA A 331 -4.24 -0.40 10.28
C ALA A 331 -4.26 -0.48 11.81
N ALA A 332 -5.46 -0.45 12.40
CA ALA A 332 -5.64 -0.54 13.85
C ALA A 332 -5.09 -1.86 14.42
N LYS A 333 -5.38 -3.00 13.77
CA LYS A 333 -4.92 -4.31 14.23
C LYS A 333 -3.44 -4.54 14.03
N SER A 334 -2.85 -3.97 12.97
CA SER A 334 -1.41 -4.01 12.76
C SER A 334 -0.67 -3.23 13.83
N PHE A 335 -1.22 -2.09 14.26
CA PHE A 335 -0.65 -1.29 15.33
C PHE A 335 -0.72 -1.99 16.70
N GLU A 336 -1.86 -2.63 17.01
CA GLU A 336 -1.99 -3.51 18.19
C GLU A 336 -0.93 -4.64 18.16
N LEU A 337 -0.78 -5.31 17.02
CA LEU A 337 0.19 -6.38 16.83
C LEU A 337 1.64 -5.89 16.99
N PHE A 338 1.98 -4.69 16.51
CA PHE A 338 3.29 -4.08 16.69
C PHE A 338 3.67 -3.99 18.18
N TYR A 339 2.79 -3.49 19.04
CA TYR A 339 3.06 -3.40 20.48
C TYR A 339 3.25 -4.76 21.14
N VAL A 340 2.43 -5.75 20.76
CA VAL A 340 2.57 -7.11 21.27
C VAL A 340 3.92 -7.70 20.90
N ILE A 341 4.34 -7.57 19.63
CA ILE A 341 5.65 -8.04 19.17
C ILE A 341 6.78 -7.34 19.93
N MET A 342 6.73 -6.01 20.05
CA MET A 342 7.77 -5.23 20.72
C MET A 342 7.93 -5.60 22.21
N ARG A 343 6.84 -5.99 22.87
CA ARG A 343 6.83 -6.45 24.27
C ARG A 343 7.05 -7.95 24.44
N ALA A 344 7.06 -8.73 23.36
CA ALA A 344 7.23 -10.17 23.43
C ALA A 344 8.63 -10.53 23.98
N PRO A 345 8.71 -11.39 25.01
CA PRO A 345 9.98 -11.89 25.54
C PRO A 345 10.65 -12.82 24.52
N VAL A 346 11.95 -13.06 24.68
CA VAL A 346 12.70 -14.02 23.85
C VAL A 346 12.22 -15.44 24.18
N PRO A 347 11.63 -16.20 23.24
CA PRO A 347 11.20 -17.56 23.50
C PRO A 347 12.41 -18.49 23.67
N SER A 348 12.30 -19.49 24.55
CA SER A 348 13.42 -20.41 24.82
C SER A 348 13.78 -21.30 23.62
N ALA A 349 12.90 -21.40 22.63
CA ALA A 349 13.12 -22.16 21.39
C ALA A 349 14.14 -21.52 20.44
N TYR A 350 14.53 -20.26 20.67
CA TYR A 350 15.49 -19.54 19.83
C TYR A 350 16.85 -19.42 20.52
N SER A 351 17.92 -19.72 19.78
CA SER A 351 19.30 -19.52 20.23
C SER A 351 19.90 -18.24 19.64
N GLY A 352 20.72 -17.54 20.44
CA GLY A 352 21.43 -16.33 20.00
C GLY A 352 20.48 -15.19 19.60
N ASN A 353 20.76 -14.55 18.46
CA ASN A 353 20.01 -13.39 17.95
C ASN A 353 18.89 -13.77 16.97
N ALA A 354 18.60 -15.06 16.78
CA ALA A 354 17.61 -15.51 15.78
C ALA A 354 16.20 -14.96 16.05
N TRP A 355 15.80 -14.88 17.33
CA TRP A 355 14.53 -14.27 17.71
C TRP A 355 14.49 -12.78 17.42
N GLU A 356 15.56 -12.05 17.75
CA GLU A 356 15.65 -10.61 17.52
C GLU A 356 15.44 -10.28 16.04
N VAL A 357 16.08 -11.01 15.12
CA VAL A 357 15.89 -10.80 13.67
C VAL A 357 14.42 -10.99 13.26
N LYS A 358 13.74 -12.00 13.81
CA LYS A 358 12.33 -12.28 13.51
C LYS A 358 11.40 -11.24 14.15
N LYS A 359 11.71 -10.80 15.36
CA LYS A 359 10.99 -9.74 16.08
C LYS A 359 11.04 -8.43 15.31
N TRP A 360 12.23 -8.00 14.86
CA TRP A 360 12.38 -6.76 14.08
C TRP A 360 11.66 -6.84 12.73
N GLU A 361 11.72 -7.98 12.04
CA GLU A 361 10.97 -8.17 10.79
C GLU A 361 9.45 -8.15 11.02
N ALA A 362 8.97 -8.79 12.09
CA ALA A 362 7.56 -8.76 12.45
C ALA A 362 7.10 -7.33 12.80
N SER A 363 7.86 -6.61 13.63
CA SER A 363 7.58 -5.21 13.98
C SER A 363 7.56 -4.33 12.74
N ARG A 364 8.47 -4.53 11.79
CA ARG A 364 8.50 -3.81 10.52
C ARG A 364 7.23 -4.04 9.71
N LEU A 365 6.81 -5.31 9.54
CA LEU A 365 5.61 -5.66 8.80
C LEU A 365 4.32 -5.14 9.48
N ALA A 366 4.28 -5.18 10.81
CA ALA A 366 3.17 -4.66 11.60
C ALA A 366 3.08 -3.13 11.49
N LEU A 367 4.20 -2.41 11.62
CA LEU A 367 4.18 -0.96 11.50
C LEU A 367 3.84 -0.52 10.07
N HIS A 368 4.35 -1.24 9.05
CA HIS A 368 3.95 -1.01 7.67
C HIS A 368 2.43 -1.15 7.47
N GLY A 369 1.84 -2.24 7.95
CA GLY A 369 0.38 -2.43 7.87
C GLY A 369 -0.41 -1.35 8.60
N ALA A 370 0.13 -0.80 9.70
CA ALA A 370 -0.48 0.29 10.47
C ALA A 370 -0.50 1.62 9.71
N TYR A 371 0.60 1.96 9.02
CA TYR A 371 0.79 3.27 8.37
C TYR A 371 0.65 3.23 6.84
N LYS A 372 0.26 2.08 6.27
CA LYS A 372 -0.14 1.95 4.86
C LYS A 372 -1.48 2.62 4.53
N TRP A 373 -2.34 2.82 5.54
CA TRP A 373 -3.63 3.46 5.38
C TRP A 373 -3.52 4.97 5.59
N ASP A 374 -3.67 5.74 4.51
CA ASP A 374 -3.58 7.22 4.52
C ASP A 374 -4.83 7.91 5.13
N GLY A 375 -5.75 7.16 5.75
CA GLY A 375 -7.02 7.66 6.30
C GLY A 375 -6.87 8.24 7.72
N ALA A 376 -7.24 7.45 8.73
CA ALA A 376 -7.07 7.81 10.15
C ALA A 376 -5.95 6.99 10.76
N LEU A 377 -4.83 7.65 11.05
CA LEU A 377 -3.67 6.98 11.64
C LEU A 377 -3.99 6.54 13.08
N PRO A 378 -3.52 5.36 13.51
CA PRO A 378 -3.71 4.92 14.88
C PRO A 378 -3.00 5.84 15.87
N GLU A 379 -3.65 6.12 17.01
CA GLU A 379 -3.09 6.96 18.07
C GLU A 379 -1.94 6.25 18.78
N VAL A 380 -0.83 6.96 19.00
CA VAL A 380 0.32 6.46 19.75
C VAL A 380 0.11 6.73 21.24
N GLU A 381 -0.20 5.69 22.01
CA GLU A 381 -0.32 5.79 23.49
C GLU A 381 1.02 5.66 24.21
N ASP A 382 1.93 4.82 23.69
CA ASP A 382 3.26 4.55 24.26
C ASP A 382 4.33 4.69 23.17
N PRO A 383 4.96 5.87 23.04
CA PRO A 383 5.94 6.11 21.99
C PRO A 383 7.25 5.36 22.21
N GLN A 384 7.52 4.81 23.40
CA GLN A 384 8.80 4.17 23.71
C GLN A 384 9.08 2.97 22.81
N ALA A 385 8.05 2.18 22.48
CA ALA A 385 8.20 1.06 21.55
C ALA A 385 8.59 1.54 20.14
N ILE A 386 8.01 2.64 19.68
CA ILE A 386 8.29 3.23 18.36
C ILE A 386 9.67 3.89 18.36
N LEU A 387 10.06 4.58 19.43
CA LEU A 387 11.40 5.15 19.60
C LEU A 387 12.48 4.07 19.58
N ASN A 388 12.26 2.95 20.28
CA ASN A 388 13.18 1.80 20.26
C ASN A 388 13.30 1.21 18.85
N PHE A 389 12.18 1.08 18.14
CA PHE A 389 12.14 0.62 16.76
C PHE A 389 12.89 1.58 15.81
N LEU A 390 12.65 2.89 15.94
CA LEU A 390 13.32 3.91 15.16
C LEU A 390 14.84 3.90 15.40
N CYS A 391 15.29 3.80 16.65
CA CYS A 391 16.72 3.67 16.99
C CYS A 391 17.37 2.47 16.29
N HIS A 392 16.72 1.30 16.34
CA HIS A 392 17.20 0.09 15.69
C HIS A 392 17.37 0.28 14.17
N HIS A 393 16.33 0.83 13.50
CA HIS A 393 16.36 1.01 12.06
C HIS A 393 17.34 2.11 11.61
N PHE A 394 17.57 3.14 12.43
CA PHE A 394 18.65 4.10 12.20
C PHE A 394 20.03 3.44 12.27
N GLU A 395 20.29 2.58 13.27
CA GLU A 395 21.56 1.86 13.34
C GLU A 395 21.80 0.97 12.11
N LEU A 396 20.75 0.29 11.63
CA LEU A 396 20.82 -0.51 10.40
C LEU A 396 21.06 0.35 9.15
N ALA A 397 20.48 1.55 9.08
CA ALA A 397 20.65 2.46 7.94
C ALA A 397 22.09 2.96 7.76
N LEU A 398 22.87 2.95 8.85
CA LEU A 398 24.28 3.36 8.86
C LEU A 398 25.24 2.23 8.44
N VAL A 399 24.78 0.98 8.41
CA VAL A 399 25.60 -0.15 7.98
C VAL A 399 25.76 -0.13 6.45
N LYS A 400 27.01 -0.02 5.98
CA LYS A 400 27.33 -0.07 4.55
C LYS A 400 26.87 -1.41 3.95
N ASN A 401 26.06 -1.35 2.90
CA ASN A 401 25.39 -2.50 2.24
C ASN A 401 24.24 -3.13 3.04
N GLY A 402 23.67 -2.43 4.02
CA GLY A 402 22.44 -2.84 4.69
C GLY A 402 21.23 -2.87 3.75
N LYS A 403 20.17 -3.60 4.15
CA LYS A 403 18.86 -3.52 3.47
C LYS A 403 18.32 -2.07 3.51
N PRO A 404 17.52 -1.62 2.52
CA PRO A 404 16.87 -0.32 2.59
C PRO A 404 16.05 -0.15 3.87
N GLN A 405 16.23 0.98 4.57
CA GLN A 405 15.56 1.29 5.84
C GLN A 405 14.58 2.48 5.73
N ASP A 406 14.43 3.06 4.55
CA ASP A 406 13.65 4.29 4.35
C ASP A 406 12.18 4.12 4.75
N GLU A 407 11.55 3.00 4.37
CA GLU A 407 10.16 2.69 4.70
C GLU A 407 9.92 2.51 6.22
N PRO A 408 10.63 1.63 6.96
CA PRO A 408 10.42 1.50 8.41
C PRO A 408 10.70 2.80 9.17
N ILE A 409 11.71 3.56 8.76
CA ILE A 409 12.02 4.86 9.36
C ILE A 409 10.86 5.83 9.10
N GLN A 410 10.36 5.90 7.87
CA GLN A 410 9.24 6.77 7.51
C GLN A 410 7.98 6.43 8.32
N ASP A 411 7.63 5.14 8.43
CA ASP A 411 6.45 4.70 9.17
C ASP A 411 6.57 5.01 10.68
N ALA A 412 7.75 4.83 11.27
CA ALA A 412 8.01 5.17 12.66
C ALA A 412 8.01 6.70 12.91
N LEU A 413 8.60 7.50 12.02
CA LEU A 413 8.55 8.95 12.12
C LEU A 413 7.14 9.49 11.92
N HIS A 414 6.35 8.92 11.00
CA HIS A 414 4.93 9.22 10.88
C HIS A 414 4.20 8.91 12.19
N ALA A 415 4.41 7.72 12.76
CA ALA A 415 3.78 7.35 14.02
C ALA A 415 4.06 8.38 15.14
N LEU A 416 5.33 8.76 15.32
CA LEU A 416 5.71 9.74 16.34
C LEU A 416 5.21 11.16 16.02
N ALA A 417 5.23 11.57 14.75
CA ALA A 417 4.74 12.88 14.31
C ALA A 417 3.24 13.09 14.58
N TYR A 418 2.45 12.02 14.55
CA TYR A 418 1.02 12.06 14.83
C TYR A 418 0.66 11.61 16.26
N ALA A 419 1.64 11.52 17.15
CA ALA A 419 1.37 11.33 18.58
C ALA A 419 0.60 12.53 19.12
N SER A 420 -0.67 12.30 19.47
CA SER A 420 -1.62 13.36 19.87
C SER A 420 -1.88 13.42 21.37
N THR A 421 -1.54 12.37 22.12
CA THR A 421 -1.78 12.34 23.57
C THR A 421 -0.69 13.14 24.30
N SER A 422 -1.09 13.95 25.30
CA SER A 422 -0.13 14.75 26.08
C SER A 422 0.99 13.89 26.67
N LYS A 423 0.66 12.69 27.14
CA LYS A 423 1.62 11.72 27.67
C LYS A 423 2.64 11.24 26.62
N ALA A 424 2.19 10.96 25.40
CA ALA A 424 3.10 10.55 24.33
C ALA A 424 4.01 11.71 23.91
N ILE A 425 3.48 12.92 23.83
CA ILE A 425 4.27 14.13 23.56
C ILE A 425 5.33 14.34 24.65
N GLU A 426 4.93 14.31 25.94
CA GLU A 426 5.86 14.40 27.07
C GLU A 426 6.95 13.33 27.00
N THR A 427 6.60 12.08 26.68
CA THR A 427 7.58 10.99 26.56
C THR A 427 8.56 11.22 25.39
N ILE A 428 8.09 11.79 24.27
CA ILE A 428 8.95 12.16 23.13
C ILE A 428 9.84 13.35 23.50
N GLU A 429 9.32 14.32 24.25
CA GLU A 429 10.08 15.47 24.75
C GLU A 429 11.12 15.09 25.80
N GLU A 430 10.89 14.03 26.59
CA GLU A 430 11.86 13.50 27.55
C GLU A 430 12.91 12.57 26.91
N PHE A 431 12.66 12.08 25.69
CA PHE A 431 13.59 11.22 24.98
C PHE A 431 14.88 11.97 24.65
N ASP A 432 16.02 11.41 25.04
CA ASP A 432 17.34 11.93 24.71
C ASP A 432 17.70 11.61 23.24
N PRO A 433 17.57 12.59 22.31
CA PRO A 433 17.80 12.35 20.91
C PRO A 433 19.27 12.64 20.53
N THR A 434 20.16 12.87 21.50
CA THR A 434 21.56 13.25 21.27
C THR A 434 22.48 12.06 21.02
N ARG A 435 21.97 10.83 21.15
CA ARG A 435 22.72 9.61 20.84
C ARG A 435 23.25 9.65 19.40
N PRO A 436 24.55 9.37 19.16
CA PRO A 436 25.13 9.48 17.82
C PRO A 436 24.36 8.70 16.74
N SER A 437 23.93 7.47 17.00
CA SER A 437 23.17 6.67 16.01
C SER A 437 21.85 7.35 15.61
N PHE A 438 21.15 7.95 16.57
CA PHE A 438 19.90 8.66 16.34
C PHE A 438 20.11 9.93 15.51
N VAL A 439 21.12 10.71 15.86
CA VAL A 439 21.53 11.92 15.14
C VAL A 439 21.88 11.61 13.69
N HIS A 440 22.73 10.60 13.46
CA HIS A 440 23.07 10.18 12.10
C HIS A 440 21.86 9.65 11.33
N GLY A 441 20.92 8.98 12.01
CA GLY A 441 19.67 8.51 11.44
C GLY A 441 18.73 9.62 10.96
N ILE A 442 18.57 10.69 11.75
CA ILE A 442 17.81 11.88 11.32
C ILE A 442 18.52 12.58 10.15
N CYS A 443 19.85 12.72 10.19
CA CYS A 443 20.60 13.25 9.05
C CYS A 443 20.39 12.42 7.78
N PHE A 444 20.39 11.09 7.90
CA PHE A 444 20.09 10.17 6.81
C PHE A 444 18.71 10.42 6.20
N ALA A 445 17.71 10.74 7.03
CA ALA A 445 16.34 10.97 6.58
C ALA A 445 16.17 12.21 5.69
N PHE A 446 17.04 13.22 5.83
CA PHE A 446 16.98 14.48 5.07
C PHE A 446 17.81 14.50 3.77
N GLN A 447 18.57 13.45 3.48
CA GLN A 447 19.44 13.43 2.30
C GLN A 447 18.63 13.55 0.99
N ASP A 448 19.14 14.34 0.04
CA ASP A 448 18.50 14.72 -1.24
C ASP A 448 17.96 13.56 -2.12
N LYS A 449 18.36 12.32 -1.85
CA LYS A 449 17.91 11.12 -2.59
C LYS A 449 16.70 10.42 -1.94
N ARG A 450 16.18 10.93 -0.83
CA ARG A 450 15.10 10.29 -0.06
C ARG A 450 13.72 10.70 -0.56
N SER A 451 12.70 9.98 -0.12
CA SER A 451 11.32 10.26 -0.50
C SER A 451 10.82 11.54 0.19
N SER A 452 9.98 12.31 -0.50
CA SER A 452 9.31 13.48 0.09
C SER A 452 8.44 13.08 1.30
N LYS A 453 7.88 11.87 1.31
CA LYS A 453 7.16 11.34 2.48
C LYS A 453 8.07 11.23 3.70
N LEU A 454 9.30 10.73 3.54
CA LEU A 454 10.28 10.65 4.62
C LEU A 454 10.74 12.04 5.09
N HIS A 455 11.00 12.96 4.16
CA HIS A 455 11.31 14.36 4.48
C HIS A 455 10.22 15.00 5.35
N ARG A 456 8.95 14.85 4.93
CA ARG A 456 7.81 15.36 5.69
C ARG A 456 7.77 14.76 7.09
N ALA A 457 7.84 13.43 7.21
CA ALA A 457 7.83 12.74 8.50
C ALA A 457 8.94 13.25 9.44
N ALA A 458 10.17 13.39 8.91
CA ALA A 458 11.32 13.87 9.65
C ALA A 458 11.16 15.34 10.10
N LEU A 459 10.56 16.22 9.28
CA LEU A 459 10.29 17.62 9.66
C LEU A 459 9.34 17.71 10.86
N PHE A 460 8.23 16.97 10.83
CA PHE A 460 7.27 16.96 11.93
C PHE A 460 7.89 16.40 13.21
N PHE A 461 8.67 15.33 13.10
CA PHE A 461 9.33 14.76 14.25
C PHE A 461 10.43 15.67 14.82
N LEU A 462 11.22 16.33 13.96
CA LEU A 462 12.30 17.24 14.38
C LEU A 462 11.78 18.38 15.26
N ARG A 463 10.56 18.87 14.99
CA ARG A 463 9.88 19.85 15.84
C ARG A 463 9.70 19.35 17.28
N LEU A 464 9.31 18.10 17.47
CA LEU A 464 9.04 17.53 18.80
C LEU A 464 10.33 17.38 19.64
N ILE A 465 11.46 17.14 18.99
CA ILE A 465 12.76 16.99 19.67
C ILE A 465 13.62 18.27 19.63
N ALA A 466 13.13 19.34 19.02
CA ALA A 466 13.86 20.57 18.74
C ALA A 466 14.45 21.19 20.01
N LYS A 467 13.67 21.20 21.10
CA LYS A 467 14.11 21.71 22.40
C LYS A 467 15.39 21.03 22.88
N ASN A 468 15.43 19.70 22.87
CA ASN A 468 16.59 18.93 23.33
C ASN A 468 17.78 19.03 22.38
N TRP A 469 17.54 19.12 21.08
CA TRP A 469 18.60 19.20 20.08
C TRP A 469 19.26 20.55 19.98
N PHE A 470 18.46 21.61 19.92
CA PHE A 470 18.95 22.96 19.69
C PHE A 470 19.33 23.66 21.00
N SER A 471 18.75 23.27 22.13
CA SER A 471 19.12 23.82 23.45
C SER A 471 20.18 22.98 24.19
N ALA A 472 20.79 21.99 23.52
CA ALA A 472 21.82 21.16 24.13
C ALA A 472 23.01 22.02 24.64
N PRO A 473 23.57 21.75 25.84
CA PRO A 473 24.68 22.52 26.41
C PRO A 473 25.98 22.46 25.62
N GLY A 474 26.09 21.54 24.66
CA GLY A 474 27.25 21.36 23.81
C GLY A 474 26.88 20.87 22.42
N ALA A 475 27.87 20.88 21.53
CA ALA A 475 27.69 20.41 20.16
C ALA A 475 27.41 18.89 20.13
N ILE A 476 26.22 18.51 19.65
CA ILE A 476 25.82 17.11 19.47
C ILE A 476 26.40 16.47 18.20
N MET A 477 26.96 17.31 17.30
CA MET A 477 27.54 16.91 16.02
C MET A 477 28.79 17.72 15.70
N THR A 478 29.60 17.22 14.76
CA THR A 478 30.68 18.04 14.19
C THR A 478 30.11 19.16 13.33
N PRO A 479 30.80 20.30 13.21
CA PRO A 479 30.36 21.43 12.38
C PRO A 479 30.04 21.06 10.92
N GLU A 480 30.74 20.08 10.35
CA GLU A 480 30.52 19.59 8.99
C GLU A 480 29.18 18.87 8.86
N ILE A 481 28.83 18.01 9.82
CA ILE A 481 27.56 17.29 9.82
C ILE A 481 26.42 18.26 10.09
N THR A 482 26.57 19.18 11.04
CA THR A 482 25.59 20.25 11.30
C THR A 482 25.33 21.06 10.04
N LYS A 483 26.38 21.45 9.32
CA LYS A 483 26.25 22.17 8.04
C LYS A 483 25.55 21.34 6.97
N SER A 484 25.88 20.06 6.83
CA SER A 484 25.21 19.16 5.88
C SER A 484 23.73 19.08 6.19
N LEU A 485 23.36 18.80 7.44
CA LEU A 485 21.97 18.70 7.86
C LEU A 485 21.21 20.01 7.62
N CYS A 486 21.81 21.17 7.92
CA CYS A 486 21.18 22.47 7.61
C CYS A 486 20.89 22.64 6.12
N VAL A 487 21.72 22.08 5.23
CA VAL A 487 21.52 22.11 3.77
C VAL A 487 20.46 21.09 3.34
N ASP A 488 20.54 19.88 3.87
CA ASP A 488 19.66 18.76 3.53
C ASP A 488 18.22 19.05 4.01
N TRP A 489 18.06 19.47 5.28
CA TRP A 489 16.81 19.98 5.84
C TRP A 489 16.25 21.13 5.02
N ALA A 490 17.13 22.05 4.60
CA ALA A 490 16.73 23.19 3.79
C ALA A 490 16.14 22.73 2.45
N SER A 491 16.82 21.84 1.73
CA SER A 491 16.33 21.27 0.48
C SER A 491 14.98 20.59 0.66
N ALA A 492 14.84 19.78 1.72
CA ALA A 492 13.58 19.12 2.06
C ALA A 492 12.42 20.11 2.25
N VAL A 493 12.65 21.28 2.88
CA VAL A 493 11.60 22.30 3.04
C VAL A 493 11.18 22.95 1.71
N ASP A 494 12.08 23.09 0.73
CA ASP A 494 11.72 23.67 -0.58
C ASP A 494 10.74 22.79 -1.37
N GLU A 495 10.77 21.48 -1.15
CA GLU A 495 9.82 20.53 -1.75
C GLU A 495 8.37 20.84 -1.36
N PHE A 496 8.15 21.46 -0.18
CA PHE A 496 6.82 21.71 0.40
C PHE A 496 6.42 23.19 0.40
N HIS A 497 6.93 23.99 -0.55
CA HIS A 497 6.66 25.44 -0.63
C HIS A 497 5.17 25.83 -0.72
N SER A 498 4.27 24.89 -1.03
CA SER A 498 2.81 25.11 -1.07
C SER A 498 2.05 24.59 0.16
N ASP A 499 2.68 23.82 1.05
CA ASP A 499 2.03 23.23 2.23
C ASP A 499 2.20 24.14 3.46
N SER A 500 1.15 24.89 3.77
CA SER A 500 1.15 25.84 4.90
C SER A 500 1.48 25.18 6.25
N HIS A 501 1.12 23.91 6.45
CA HIS A 501 1.36 23.22 7.71
C HIS A 501 2.84 22.85 7.85
N VAL A 502 3.43 22.29 6.78
CA VAL A 502 4.88 21.98 6.75
C VAL A 502 5.70 23.25 6.97
N GLN A 503 5.28 24.36 6.39
CA GLN A 503 6.00 25.61 6.52
C GLN A 503 5.95 26.20 7.93
N ASN A 504 4.83 26.05 8.66
CA ASN A 504 4.76 26.45 10.07
C ASN A 504 5.70 25.61 10.93
N VAL A 505 5.75 24.30 10.69
CA VAL A 505 6.68 23.39 11.38
C VAL A 505 8.14 23.72 11.07
N ALA A 506 8.47 23.92 9.79
CA ALA A 506 9.82 24.31 9.38
C ALA A 506 10.25 25.64 10.01
N LEU A 507 9.29 26.55 10.19
CA LEU A 507 9.52 27.85 10.80
C LEU A 507 9.80 27.74 12.31
N GLU A 508 9.07 26.90 13.04
CA GLU A 508 9.36 26.61 14.45
C GLU A 508 10.76 25.98 14.63
N VAL A 509 11.10 25.00 13.79
CA VAL A 509 12.45 24.39 13.78
C VAL A 509 13.53 25.43 13.49
N LEU A 510 13.30 26.33 12.53
CA LEU A 510 14.24 27.40 12.19
C LEU A 510 14.49 28.32 13.40
N LEU A 511 13.43 28.71 14.12
CA LEU A 511 13.56 29.54 15.32
C LEU A 511 14.39 28.86 16.41
N ASP A 512 14.24 27.56 16.60
CA ASP A 512 15.03 26.84 17.60
C ASP A 512 16.49 26.67 17.18
N MET A 513 16.76 26.34 15.91
CA MET A 513 18.13 26.32 15.36
C MET A 513 18.84 27.66 15.58
N MET A 514 18.08 28.75 15.49
CA MET A 514 18.58 30.10 15.67
C MET A 514 18.89 30.45 17.11
N ASN A 515 18.07 30.01 18.06
CA ASN A 515 18.33 30.18 19.47
C ASN A 515 19.59 29.44 19.94
N SER A 516 20.09 28.51 19.11
CA SER A 516 21.30 27.76 19.38
C SER A 516 22.55 28.41 18.79
N SER A 517 23.52 28.72 19.66
CA SER A 517 24.85 29.19 19.25
C SER A 517 25.60 28.18 18.39
N HIS A 518 25.27 26.89 18.50
CA HIS A 518 25.91 25.81 17.74
C HIS A 518 25.35 25.60 16.34
N TRP A 519 24.08 25.96 16.11
CA TRP A 519 23.41 25.70 14.83
C TRP A 519 23.27 26.94 13.97
N CYS A 520 23.01 28.09 14.60
CA CYS A 520 22.84 29.39 13.94
C CYS A 520 23.91 29.70 12.87
N PRO A 521 25.22 29.45 13.08
CA PRO A 521 26.25 29.73 12.07
C PRO A 521 26.15 28.90 10.78
N HIS A 522 25.40 27.79 10.80
CA HIS A 522 25.33 26.81 9.72
C HIS A 522 24.06 26.92 8.87
N ILE A 523 23.08 27.74 9.27
CA ILE A 523 21.81 27.90 8.57
C ILE A 523 22.05 28.54 7.19
N VAL A 524 21.54 27.89 6.14
CA VAL A 524 21.78 28.30 4.74
C VAL A 524 21.13 29.66 4.44
N PRO A 525 21.85 30.61 3.80
CA PRO A 525 21.37 31.95 3.48
C PRO A 525 19.97 32.06 2.86
N LYS A 526 19.60 31.13 1.98
CA LYS A 526 18.30 31.13 1.31
C LYS A 526 17.12 30.78 2.22
N LYS A 527 17.35 30.06 3.32
CA LYS A 527 16.28 29.61 4.23
C LYS A 527 15.77 30.70 5.16
N TRP A 528 16.54 31.75 5.33
CA TRP A 528 16.12 32.94 6.07
C TRP A 528 14.85 33.56 5.48
N ARG A 529 14.55 33.33 4.20
CA ARG A 529 13.29 33.78 3.58
C ARG A 529 12.04 33.13 4.18
N LEU A 530 12.14 31.99 4.86
CA LEU A 530 10.99 31.43 5.60
C LEU A 530 10.47 32.42 6.65
N LEU A 531 11.34 33.31 7.16
CA LEU A 531 10.98 34.36 8.11
C LEU A 531 10.15 35.48 7.49
N GLU A 532 10.15 35.62 6.15
CA GLU A 532 9.23 36.54 5.46
C GLU A 532 7.77 36.18 5.76
N ARG A 533 7.49 34.95 6.22
CA ARG A 533 6.16 34.54 6.70
C ARG A 533 5.78 35.06 8.07
N PHE A 534 6.75 35.36 8.93
CA PHE A 534 6.47 36.01 10.21
C PHE A 534 6.12 37.49 10.01
N ILE A 535 6.72 38.17 9.04
CA ILE A 535 6.55 39.62 8.86
C ILE A 535 5.07 40.06 8.76
N PRO A 536 4.19 39.38 8.01
CA PRO A 536 2.79 39.79 7.87
C PRO A 536 1.89 39.34 9.02
N ALA A 537 2.28 38.33 9.81
CA ALA A 537 1.46 37.73 10.85
C ALA A 537 2.35 37.09 11.90
N VAL A 538 3.04 37.92 12.71
CA VAL A 538 3.89 37.40 13.79
C VAL A 538 2.95 36.75 14.83
N PRO A 539 2.86 35.41 14.90
CA PRO A 539 2.00 34.76 15.87
C PRO A 539 2.51 35.11 17.26
N SER A 540 1.63 35.65 18.09
CA SER A 540 1.92 35.85 19.52
C SER A 540 1.76 34.51 20.25
N GLY A 541 2.61 34.24 21.24
CA GLY A 541 2.50 33.04 22.09
C GLY A 541 3.16 31.76 21.56
N VAL A 542 4.03 31.83 20.55
CA VAL A 542 4.82 30.66 20.10
C VAL A 542 6.11 30.60 20.91
N GLU A 543 6.28 29.57 21.75
CA GLU A 543 7.42 29.41 22.67
C GLU A 543 8.80 29.58 22.00
N PRO A 544 9.09 29.00 20.81
CA PRO A 544 10.32 29.29 20.06
C PRO A 544 10.59 30.78 19.80
N LEU A 545 9.55 31.56 19.48
CA LEU A 545 9.67 32.99 19.23
C LEU A 545 9.94 33.74 20.52
N GLU A 546 9.21 33.46 21.59
CA GLU A 546 9.43 34.07 22.91
C GLU A 546 10.86 33.85 23.40
N ARG A 547 11.40 32.64 23.20
CA ARG A 547 12.81 32.33 23.46
C ARG A 547 13.76 33.20 22.64
N CYS A 548 13.48 33.43 21.35
CA CYS A 548 14.28 34.35 20.54
C CYS A 548 14.25 35.79 21.07
N LEU A 549 13.08 36.26 21.52
CA LEU A 549 12.89 37.62 22.01
C LEU A 549 13.61 37.87 23.35
N GLY A 550 13.82 36.84 24.17
CA GLY A 550 14.61 36.89 25.41
C GLY A 550 16.10 36.54 25.26
N ASN A 551 16.56 36.08 24.09
CA ASN A 551 17.93 35.59 23.93
C ASN A 551 18.94 36.72 23.68
N VAL A 552 19.60 37.20 24.74
CA VAL A 552 20.68 38.22 24.66
C VAL A 552 21.88 37.76 23.81
N GLY A 553 22.12 36.44 23.72
CA GLY A 553 23.15 35.84 22.88
C GLY A 553 22.84 35.95 21.39
N LEU A 554 21.56 35.82 21.02
CA LEU A 554 21.09 35.84 19.64
C LEU A 554 21.49 37.11 18.88
N ILE A 555 21.39 38.29 19.50
CA ILE A 555 21.83 39.55 18.88
C ILE A 555 23.33 39.55 18.59
N GLY A 556 24.12 38.96 19.49
CA GLY A 556 25.56 38.78 19.29
C GLY A 556 25.87 37.89 18.08
N GLU A 557 25.08 36.85 17.85
CA GLU A 557 25.25 35.95 16.70
C GLU A 557 24.70 36.56 15.40
N ILE A 558 23.55 37.24 15.44
CA ILE A 558 22.98 37.96 14.28
C ILE A 558 23.98 38.98 13.74
N SER A 559 24.63 39.75 14.61
CA SER A 559 25.63 40.74 14.18
C SER A 559 26.90 40.13 13.57
N LYS A 560 27.18 38.84 13.81
CA LYS A 560 28.29 38.09 13.20
C LYS A 560 27.89 37.41 11.89
N MET A 561 26.60 37.40 11.53
CA MET A 561 26.13 36.76 10.31
C MET A 561 26.69 37.47 9.08
N LYS A 562 27.26 36.71 8.15
CA LYS A 562 27.74 37.23 6.86
C LYS A 562 26.60 37.50 5.87
N ASN A 563 25.41 36.93 6.10
CA ASN A 563 24.26 37.09 5.25
C ASN A 563 23.48 38.36 5.63
N THR A 564 23.59 39.41 4.82
CA THR A 564 22.91 40.69 5.04
C THR A 564 21.38 40.59 4.94
N GLU A 565 20.83 39.70 4.10
CA GLU A 565 19.38 39.48 3.97
C GLU A 565 18.80 38.89 5.25
N ALA A 566 19.46 37.87 5.81
CA ALA A 566 19.11 37.26 7.09
C ALA A 566 19.13 38.26 8.25
N MET A 567 20.23 39.03 8.34
CA MET A 567 20.39 40.07 9.35
C MET A 567 19.29 41.12 9.26
N THR A 568 18.89 41.49 8.03
CA THR A 568 17.81 42.47 7.78
C THR A 568 16.45 41.93 8.20
N LEU A 569 16.11 40.69 7.81
CA LEU A 569 14.85 40.05 8.18
C LEU A 569 14.72 39.91 9.71
N TRP A 570 15.80 39.57 10.40
CA TRP A 570 15.78 39.47 11.87
C TRP A 570 15.71 40.79 12.58
N SER A 571 16.50 41.76 12.14
CA SER A 571 16.41 43.12 12.69
C SER A 571 14.97 43.62 12.54
N THR A 572 14.34 43.37 11.39
CA THR A 572 12.92 43.68 11.16
C THR A 572 12.01 43.02 12.19
N ILE A 573 12.12 41.70 12.40
CA ILE A 573 11.30 40.95 13.38
C ILE A 573 11.50 41.48 14.81
N LEU A 574 12.76 41.66 15.23
CA LEU A 574 13.07 42.17 16.57
C LEU A 574 12.55 43.60 16.77
N TRP A 575 12.62 44.46 15.76
CA TRP A 575 12.07 45.81 15.81
C TRP A 575 10.54 45.81 15.85
N LEU A 576 9.88 44.95 15.07
CA LEU A 576 8.41 44.76 15.13
C LEU A 576 7.97 44.29 16.53
N LYS A 577 8.83 43.53 17.22
CA LYS A 577 8.60 42.98 18.56
C LYS A 577 9.33 43.73 19.68
N TYR A 578 9.83 44.93 19.40
CA TYR A 578 10.72 45.65 20.31
C TYR A 578 10.15 45.79 21.73
N ALA A 579 8.85 46.09 21.86
CA ALA A 579 8.17 46.24 23.14
C ALA A 579 8.06 44.94 23.97
N GLU A 580 8.18 43.78 23.32
CA GLU A 580 8.14 42.45 23.92
C GLU A 580 9.55 41.91 24.26
N LEU A 581 10.61 42.59 23.81
CA LEU A 581 12.00 42.20 24.09
C LEU A 581 12.38 42.48 25.55
N GLU A 582 13.24 41.63 26.11
CA GLU A 582 13.91 41.94 27.37
C GLU A 582 14.77 43.20 27.26
N ARG A 583 14.89 43.96 28.35
CA ARG A 583 15.61 45.25 28.34
C ARG A 583 17.06 45.14 27.85
N GLU A 584 17.77 44.09 28.25
CA GLU A 584 19.15 43.86 27.80
C GLU A 584 19.22 43.58 26.29
N VAL A 585 18.22 42.87 25.75
CA VAL A 585 18.07 42.62 24.32
C VAL A 585 17.75 43.91 23.57
N GLN A 586 16.89 44.77 24.12
CA GLN A 586 16.60 46.10 23.56
C GLN A 586 17.86 46.98 23.47
N GLU A 587 18.60 47.12 24.57
CA GLU A 587 19.82 47.93 24.62
C GLU A 587 20.89 47.42 23.64
N LYS A 588 21.01 46.09 23.52
CA LYS A 588 21.93 45.47 22.56
C LYS A 588 21.46 45.62 21.12
N LEU A 589 20.17 45.48 20.86
CA LEU A 589 19.56 45.71 19.54
C LEU A 589 19.81 47.14 19.09
N GLU A 590 19.60 48.13 19.96
CA GLU A 590 19.88 49.55 19.69
C GLU A 590 21.35 49.78 19.38
N SER A 591 22.26 49.14 20.12
CA SER A 591 23.71 49.25 19.90
C SER A 591 24.13 48.69 18.53
N VAL A 592 23.54 47.57 18.10
CA VAL A 592 23.79 46.93 16.80
C VAL A 592 23.06 47.67 15.67
N THR A 593 21.89 48.26 15.94
CA THR A 593 21.08 48.98 14.94
C THR A 593 21.73 50.29 14.50
N LYS A 594 22.64 50.88 15.30
CA LYS A 594 23.52 51.96 14.81
C LYS A 594 24.34 51.56 13.57
N VAL A 595 24.53 50.26 13.31
CA VAL A 595 25.15 49.71 12.07
C VAL A 595 24.09 49.37 11.00
N VAL A 596 22.82 49.19 11.38
CA VAL A 596 21.68 48.79 10.54
C VAL A 596 20.96 49.98 9.87
N ASP A 597 21.28 51.24 10.24
CA ASP A 597 20.75 52.46 9.61
C ASP A 597 20.84 52.47 8.06
N LYS A 598 21.77 51.70 7.48
CA LYS A 598 21.90 51.49 6.02
C LYS A 598 20.77 50.64 5.41
N TYR A 599 20.09 49.82 6.19
CA TYR A 599 19.13 48.80 5.75
C TYR A 599 17.67 49.12 6.14
N LEU A 600 17.44 50.17 6.94
CA LEU A 600 16.10 50.66 7.29
C LEU A 600 15.17 50.86 6.06
N PRO A 601 15.64 51.41 4.92
CA PRO A 601 14.82 51.52 3.71
C PRO A 601 14.42 50.16 3.11
N THR A 602 15.23 49.12 3.31
CA THR A 602 14.94 47.76 2.86
C THR A 602 13.87 47.11 3.72
N VAL A 603 13.88 47.39 5.03
CA VAL A 603 12.81 46.99 5.97
C VAL A 603 11.49 47.64 5.59
N GLU A 604 11.49 48.95 5.33
CA GLU A 604 10.32 49.70 4.86
C GLU A 604 9.78 49.17 3.52
N SER A 605 10.68 48.82 2.58
CA SER A 605 10.31 48.27 1.28
C SER A 605 9.72 46.85 1.38
N ALA A 606 10.32 45.97 2.18
CA ALA A 606 9.81 44.60 2.38
C ALA A 606 8.43 44.63 3.06
N TYR A 607 8.23 45.56 3.99
CA TYR A 607 6.95 45.82 4.64
C TYR A 607 5.87 46.31 3.65
N GLU A 608 6.17 47.31 2.82
CA GLU A 608 5.23 47.81 1.81
C GLU A 608 4.92 46.78 0.70
N GLU A 609 5.81 45.83 0.45
CA GLU A 609 5.56 44.70 -0.45
C GLU A 609 4.67 43.62 0.18
N ALA A 610 4.88 43.29 1.46
CA ALA A 610 3.99 42.40 2.21
C ALA A 610 2.56 42.97 2.30
N LYS A 611 2.44 44.28 2.55
CA LYS A 611 1.17 45.03 2.52
C LYS A 611 0.47 44.98 1.17
N ARG A 612 1.22 45.07 0.06
CA ARG A 612 0.68 44.92 -1.30
C ARG A 612 0.18 43.50 -1.59
N ARG A 613 0.86 42.47 -1.09
CA ARG A 613 0.48 41.06 -1.28
C ARG A 613 -0.75 40.63 -0.48
N ASN A 614 -0.97 41.23 0.69
CA ASN A 614 -2.07 40.85 1.60
C ASN A 614 -3.39 41.62 1.42
N GLY A 615 -3.50 42.48 0.40
CA GLY A 615 -4.77 43.06 -0.07
C GLY A 615 -5.78 43.43 1.02
N THR A 616 -5.55 44.54 1.73
CA THR A 616 -6.52 45.21 2.63
C THR A 616 -7.43 44.27 3.44
N CYS A 617 -6.91 43.67 4.51
CA CYS A 617 -7.77 43.14 5.57
C CYS A 617 -8.05 44.28 6.57
N PRO A 618 -9.28 44.84 6.66
CA PRO A 618 -9.49 46.14 7.32
C PRO A 618 -9.54 46.14 8.85
N ASN A 619 -9.39 45.00 9.52
CA ASN A 619 -9.66 44.88 10.97
C ASN A 619 -8.62 44.03 11.72
N ASP A 620 -7.37 44.01 11.28
CA ASP A 620 -6.33 43.34 12.04
C ASP A 620 -5.75 44.29 13.10
N THR A 621 -6.31 44.30 14.30
CA THR A 621 -5.81 45.11 15.44
C THR A 621 -4.34 44.85 15.76
N THR A 622 -3.82 43.68 15.34
CA THR A 622 -2.42 43.32 15.43
C THR A 622 -1.56 44.21 14.51
N PHE A 623 -2.06 44.55 13.33
CA PHE A 623 -1.39 45.38 12.32
C PHE A 623 -1.21 46.84 12.76
N GLU A 624 -2.25 47.47 13.30
CA GLU A 624 -2.16 48.84 13.84
C GLU A 624 -1.18 48.91 15.01
N LYS A 625 -1.22 47.92 15.91
CA LYS A 625 -0.32 47.84 17.06
C LYS A 625 1.14 47.61 16.65
N THR A 626 1.38 46.81 15.61
CA THR A 626 2.72 46.64 15.03
C THR A 626 3.24 47.95 14.42
N MET A 627 2.38 48.73 13.77
CA MET A 627 2.74 50.05 13.23
C MET A 627 3.03 51.08 14.31
N GLU A 628 2.21 51.13 15.37
CA GLU A 628 2.47 51.97 16.53
C GLU A 628 3.79 51.61 17.20
N ASN A 629 4.09 50.31 17.34
CA ASN A 629 5.36 49.84 17.90
C ASN A 629 6.56 50.23 17.04
N LEU A 630 6.45 50.13 15.71
CA LEU A 630 7.53 50.47 14.78
C LEU A 630 7.78 51.98 14.69
N GLU A 631 6.71 52.79 14.73
CA GLU A 631 6.84 54.24 14.86
C GLU A 631 7.37 54.68 16.23
N ALA A 632 6.97 54.01 17.32
CA ALA A 632 7.48 54.26 18.66
C ALA A 632 8.97 53.90 18.76
N ALA A 633 9.37 52.77 18.21
CA ALA A 633 10.77 52.36 18.03
C ALA A 633 11.56 53.40 17.23
N ARG A 634 11.03 53.86 16.09
CA ARG A 634 11.64 54.91 15.26
C ARG A 634 11.81 56.23 16.03
N LYS A 635 10.78 56.67 16.77
CA LYS A 635 10.85 57.86 17.62
C LYS A 635 11.93 57.71 18.70
N ARG A 636 12.01 56.56 19.38
CA ARG A 636 13.06 56.26 20.37
C ARG A 636 14.46 56.26 19.75
N LEU A 637 14.62 55.63 18.59
CA LEU A 637 15.89 55.59 17.86
C LEU A 637 16.35 57.00 17.44
N ASN A 638 15.41 57.86 17.00
CA ASN A 638 15.69 59.25 16.68
C ASN A 638 15.99 60.09 17.94
N CYS A 639 15.36 59.81 19.08
CA CYS A 639 15.71 60.42 20.36
C CYS A 639 17.12 60.05 20.82
N LEU A 640 17.55 58.80 20.62
CA LEU A 640 18.92 58.35 20.91
C LEU A 640 19.97 59.00 19.99
N LYS A 641 19.59 59.40 18.77
CA LYS A 641 20.45 60.15 17.83
C LYS A 641 20.58 61.63 18.18
N GLY A 642 19.61 62.20 18.90
CA GLY A 642 19.61 63.60 19.34
C GLY A 642 20.48 63.90 20.57
N GLY A 643 21.24 62.92 21.06
CA GLY A 643 22.12 63.04 22.21
C GLY A 643 23.57 63.36 21.83
N HIS A 644 23.80 64.55 21.27
CA HIS A 644 24.95 65.42 21.55
C HIS A 644 24.61 66.86 21.17
#